data_AF-A0A1Q9ELU5-F1
#
_entry.id   AF-A0A1Q9ELU5-F1
#
_cell.length_a   1.000
_cell.length_b   1.000
_cell.length_c   1.000
_cell.angle_alpha   90.00
_cell.angle_beta   90.00
_cell.angle_gamma   90.00
#
_symmetry.space_group_name_H-M   'P 1'
#
loop_
_entity.id
_entity.type
_entity.pdbx_description
1 polymer ?
#
loop_
_entity_poly.entity_id
_entity_poly.type
_entity_poly.pdbx_seq_one_letter_code
_entity_poly.pdbx_strand_id
1 'polypeptide(L)'
;MGATHAFHVGLASGRFAHSKMGVPKNMWEQLVTKNLLLPADNKVTVNLLHRLFDAVIARLEKGRGKKPAAVEDSLSWWRSLQEKVTNQEQCARSLLDRMDTAVASAARTSEPTPKRCRRQKGGRLEEEQSQQAPPESVGACPFAGMPRTVIDVLYEYKMPELPEFRTRKYAKQRYAAQNLSKSIQAAVLDHTIDLDIENCSFVLMYQLLNKLQPLHPLWTKANQVLRMCAQERSTVIEQHLQTYTCKGKVVMQKIFNGGKIPTEYAKNKFCADLQKTSVLCRWAAATAIPDAYAELLQIKDRAEVSVLTYLWNVAEDTVIDAWLEKILPLSPEHVSLHFDGIRVDKQTVGSDVERFCQECAQHIEDRTGFKVSIRQKIHRGILAVIQERGERADVECPDSLLVPGNCILASLYSLGFHEQALAMQDRREHPHQQYFERRGHRTYEQVAQGCDVRLFPRLDFDGAKAGSKILLHIVADGNPHCLALEVLPDDRLCVTDGKARFTVSRAVFDEAVEVGSDMKPLVLFFVAEQTEDALTHHATEEELSSLLELQAAGDAEADGLDLVIDVEDQCADLPTETDEDASDADEAAEHITRVADEILAAMKTEVANWLSGGAKYQIKADLDMFRCPLCPFRSWPKKQAKRCVLKHIEKHHVEAKQYVPSGTKQLKLIIALHDCAQCERRRRGPTYLKSSADILRSTVQPPLSCKHMLIDRHIRLVLTSQGPQYWNAEEVSRSLVRRVRNIYYTHAFAEMLFQEVLMCDAKVLTCRGRTNAVLVMDAISGDDSDNVARSLASNLDASALAQIQYVSVDNPSERYWQSLRAICPNLQVMSLDPTHLAMTFEYASSRRRTAGSKALRAVLQKLNAVDVDANADLWGPIHTGRNSRALTTEEQRVRNQIEDRSMRKADAEKILNSLDVDKPFYLRLEWIRALAAIASVHRDELDKVAPGPNRKLFKLLFSAADHSRSEWYMNNCRMRHMISPKRLALLPSGTTSNESLHHEINAWFRETQKLHQATLQLKLATMQLAKNICHNNALYWPTTRQVAQAELLARATSAALWEPREWQAWCAELADLKKPSKAKLRLHEKREQERLLVKKQVKKKPSCSGTEVGVKRRRTPLTLERQDSLRRAGVRPIRPKTMK
;
A
#
# COMPACT_ATOMS: atom_id res chain seq x y z
N MET A 1 -58.07 6.32 -6.86
CA MET A 1 -57.65 7.55 -6.15
C MET A 1 -56.31 7.25 -5.51
N GLY A 2 -55.25 7.96 -5.88
CA GLY A 2 -53.89 7.69 -5.37
C GLY A 2 -53.18 8.99 -5.06
N ALA A 3 -52.91 9.25 -3.77
CA ALA A 3 -52.23 10.46 -3.33
C ALA A 3 -50.71 10.25 -3.40
N THR A 4 -50.07 10.83 -4.42
CA THR A 4 -48.61 10.91 -4.49
C THR A 4 -48.07 11.96 -3.51
N HIS A 5 -47.86 11.57 -2.26
CA HIS A 5 -47.08 12.37 -1.31
C HIS A 5 -45.59 12.30 -1.68
N ALA A 6 -45.15 13.24 -2.50
CA ALA A 6 -43.73 13.46 -2.77
C ALA A 6 -43.05 14.01 -1.51
N PHE A 7 -42.05 13.29 -0.99
CA PHE A 7 -41.17 13.77 0.08
C PHE A 7 -40.18 14.82 -0.46
N HIS A 8 -40.67 16.02 -0.74
CA HIS A 8 -39.82 17.19 -0.95
C HIS A 8 -39.34 17.72 0.40
N VAL A 9 -38.14 17.30 0.82
CA VAL A 9 -37.33 18.01 1.82
C VAL A 9 -36.10 18.57 1.11
N GLY A 10 -36.15 19.86 0.80
CA GLY A 10 -35.06 20.53 0.08
C GLY A 10 -34.00 21.07 1.03
N LEU A 11 -32.76 20.57 0.90
CA LEU A 11 -31.55 21.26 1.37
C LEU A 11 -30.52 21.32 0.24
N ALA A 12 -30.00 22.51 0.00
CA ALA A 12 -29.14 22.77 -1.16
C ALA A 12 -27.65 22.51 -0.86
N SER A 13 -26.93 22.08 -1.89
CA SER A 13 -25.48 22.32 -2.07
C SER A 13 -24.54 21.96 -0.90
N GLY A 14 -24.44 20.67 -0.57
CA GLY A 14 -23.12 20.02 -0.47
C GLY A 14 -22.12 20.52 0.58
N ARG A 15 -22.57 21.02 1.74
CA ARG A 15 -21.75 21.10 2.97
C ARG A 15 -22.56 20.61 4.16
N PHE A 16 -22.24 19.41 4.65
CA PHE A 16 -22.95 18.78 5.76
C PHE A 16 -22.21 19.00 7.09
N ALA A 17 -22.94 19.49 8.09
CA ALA A 17 -22.62 19.56 9.53
C ALA A 17 -21.16 19.90 9.91
N HIS A 18 -20.92 21.16 10.29
CA HIS A 18 -19.71 21.54 11.03
C HIS A 18 -19.74 20.95 12.44
N SER A 19 -18.91 19.95 12.68
CA SER A 19 -18.71 19.29 13.98
C SER A 19 -17.49 19.90 14.66
N LYS A 20 -17.67 20.41 15.89
CA LYS A 20 -16.57 20.96 16.72
C LYS A 20 -15.95 19.86 17.57
N MET A 21 -14.61 19.86 17.65
CA MET A 21 -13.83 19.26 18.74
C MET A 21 -13.21 20.35 19.59
N GLY A 22 -13.28 20.23 20.92
CA GLY A 22 -12.59 21.09 21.88
C GLY A 22 -11.33 20.41 22.42
N VAL A 23 -10.16 21.04 22.31
CA VAL A 23 -8.88 20.41 22.71
C VAL A 23 -8.00 21.36 23.54
N PRO A 24 -7.60 21.00 24.79
CA PRO A 24 -6.67 21.75 25.63
C PRO A 24 -5.38 22.25 24.96
N LYS A 25 -4.96 23.48 25.28
CA LYS A 25 -3.87 24.22 24.61
C LYS A 25 -2.45 23.84 25.08
N ASN A 26 -2.27 23.48 26.35
CA ASN A 26 -0.95 23.09 26.91
C ASN A 26 -0.65 21.59 26.74
N MET A 27 -1.40 20.88 25.89
CA MET A 27 -1.29 19.43 25.76
C MET A 27 0.04 18.96 25.12
N TRP A 28 0.83 19.87 24.54
CA TRP A 28 2.07 19.53 23.82
C TRP A 28 3.11 18.86 24.71
N GLU A 29 3.40 19.47 25.86
CA GLU A 29 4.42 19.03 26.83
C GLU A 29 3.97 17.81 27.65
N GLN A 30 2.74 17.31 27.44
CA GLN A 30 2.17 16.17 28.17
C GLN A 30 1.65 15.02 27.27
N LEU A 31 1.30 15.27 25.99
CA LEU A 31 1.06 14.19 25.01
C LEU A 31 2.36 13.49 24.59
N VAL A 32 3.47 14.23 24.59
CA VAL A 32 4.83 13.72 24.29
C VAL A 32 5.43 12.95 25.48
N THR A 33 4.77 13.01 26.65
CA THR A 33 5.38 12.66 27.94
C THR A 33 4.54 11.69 28.76
N LYS A 34 3.20 11.69 28.63
CA LYS A 34 2.29 10.93 29.51
C LYS A 34 1.25 10.07 28.78
N ASN A 35 0.33 10.66 28.00
CA ASN A 35 -0.98 10.03 27.72
C ASN A 35 -1.24 9.55 26.27
N LEU A 36 -0.24 8.91 25.64
CA LEU A 36 -0.41 8.11 24.42
C LEU A 36 0.41 6.81 24.55
N LEU A 37 0.36 5.93 23.55
CA LEU A 37 1.41 4.91 23.35
C LEU A 37 2.72 5.53 22.80
N LEU A 38 3.01 6.79 23.18
CA LEU A 38 4.03 7.66 22.60
C LEU A 38 4.72 8.69 23.57
N PRO A 39 4.79 8.50 24.92
CA PRO A 39 5.92 9.02 25.69
C PRO A 39 7.26 8.73 25.00
N ALA A 40 8.30 9.51 25.34
CA ALA A 40 9.64 9.33 24.77
C ALA A 40 10.10 7.85 24.81
N ASP A 41 9.91 7.21 25.96
CA ASP A 41 10.24 5.80 26.23
C ASP A 41 9.22 4.84 25.60
N ASN A 42 7.92 5.15 25.63
CA ASN A 42 6.86 4.28 25.10
C ASN A 42 6.87 4.16 23.56
N LYS A 43 7.66 4.98 22.85
CA LYS A 43 8.07 4.71 21.46
C LYS A 43 8.68 3.32 21.30
N VAL A 44 9.37 2.81 22.31
CA VAL A 44 9.95 1.45 22.34
C VAL A 44 8.84 0.41 22.15
N THR A 45 7.75 0.48 22.91
CA THR A 45 6.60 -0.43 22.86
C THR A 45 5.98 -0.57 21.46
N VAL A 46 5.67 0.55 20.80
CA VAL A 46 5.03 0.52 19.46
C VAL A 46 6.03 0.08 18.38
N ASN A 47 7.30 0.53 18.47
CA ASN A 47 8.34 0.09 17.54
C ASN A 47 8.72 -1.38 17.73
N LEU A 48 8.61 -1.94 18.94
CA LEU A 48 8.78 -3.36 19.23
C LEU A 48 7.71 -4.20 18.55
N LEU A 49 6.44 -3.83 18.72
CA LEU A 49 5.33 -4.50 18.05
C LEU A 49 5.50 -4.43 16.52
N HIS A 50 5.91 -3.29 15.96
CA HIS A 50 6.24 -3.21 14.53
C HIS A 50 7.43 -4.08 14.12
N ARG A 51 8.55 -4.08 14.87
CA ARG A 51 9.72 -4.97 14.64
C ARG A 51 9.30 -6.43 14.61
N LEU A 52 8.53 -6.87 15.61
CA LEU A 52 7.99 -8.22 15.73
C LEU A 52 7.08 -8.56 14.54
N PHE A 53 6.12 -7.70 14.20
CA PHE A 53 5.20 -7.97 13.09
C PHE A 53 5.94 -8.08 11.76
N ASP A 54 6.88 -7.18 11.45
CA ASP A 54 7.66 -7.24 10.22
C ASP A 54 8.60 -8.45 10.19
N ALA A 55 9.21 -8.84 11.32
CA ALA A 55 10.03 -10.05 11.41
C ALA A 55 9.19 -11.32 11.14
N VAL A 56 8.10 -11.51 11.88
CA VAL A 56 7.20 -12.67 11.75
C VAL A 56 6.59 -12.72 10.34
N ILE A 57 6.04 -11.61 9.82
CA ILE A 57 5.49 -11.54 8.46
C ILE A 57 6.57 -11.88 7.44
N ALA A 58 7.79 -11.32 7.55
CA ALA A 58 8.87 -11.63 6.64
C ALA A 58 9.31 -13.11 6.71
N ARG A 59 9.36 -13.75 7.89
CA ARG A 59 9.67 -15.18 8.02
C ARG A 59 8.55 -16.05 7.44
N LEU A 60 7.29 -15.76 7.77
CA LEU A 60 6.11 -16.46 7.23
C LEU A 60 5.96 -16.27 5.70
N GLU A 61 6.51 -15.21 5.11
CA GLU A 61 6.60 -15.02 3.66
C GLU A 61 7.85 -15.65 3.00
N LYS A 62 8.96 -15.76 3.74
CA LYS A 62 10.19 -16.48 3.33
C LYS A 62 10.00 -18.00 3.35
N GLY A 63 9.11 -18.54 4.20
CA GLY A 63 8.75 -19.96 4.33
C GLY A 63 8.05 -20.56 3.10
N ARG A 64 8.76 -20.63 1.96
CA ARG A 64 8.19 -20.94 0.64
C ARG A 64 8.16 -22.43 0.29
N GLY A 65 7.49 -23.22 1.13
CA GLY A 65 7.14 -24.62 0.85
C GLY A 65 5.79 -24.99 1.48
N LYS A 66 4.85 -25.56 0.69
CA LYS A 66 3.49 -26.01 1.07
C LYS A 66 2.95 -25.41 2.41
N LYS A 67 2.60 -24.13 2.44
CA LYS A 67 1.93 -23.53 3.61
C LYS A 67 0.65 -24.31 3.96
N PRO A 68 0.49 -24.81 5.21
CA PRO A 68 -0.81 -25.21 5.75
C PRO A 68 -1.77 -24.02 5.80
N ALA A 69 -3.09 -24.29 5.86
CA ALA A 69 -4.10 -23.22 5.99
C ALA A 69 -3.82 -22.31 7.20
N ALA A 70 -3.47 -22.90 8.35
CA ALA A 70 -3.11 -22.20 9.58
C ALA A 70 -1.98 -21.15 9.41
N VAL A 71 -1.05 -21.34 8.48
CA VAL A 71 0.04 -20.38 8.22
C VAL A 71 -0.43 -19.19 7.39
N GLU A 72 -1.45 -19.35 6.55
CA GLU A 72 -2.05 -18.23 5.81
C GLU A 72 -3.12 -17.51 6.65
N ASP A 73 -3.87 -18.24 7.47
CA ASP A 73 -4.77 -17.67 8.48
C ASP A 73 -3.98 -16.85 9.53
N SER A 74 -2.85 -17.37 10.03
CA SER A 74 -1.96 -16.62 10.92
C SER A 74 -1.31 -15.42 10.23
N LEU A 75 -0.87 -15.55 8.96
CA LEU A 75 -0.35 -14.39 8.20
C LEU A 75 -1.42 -13.30 7.99
N SER A 76 -2.69 -13.69 7.84
CA SER A 76 -3.83 -12.77 7.81
C SER A 76 -4.04 -12.08 9.16
N TRP A 77 -3.91 -12.83 10.26
CA TRP A 77 -3.96 -12.31 11.63
C TRP A 77 -2.86 -11.27 11.89
N TRP A 78 -1.59 -11.61 11.66
CA TRP A 78 -0.44 -10.70 11.85
C TRP A 78 -0.55 -9.43 11.01
N ARG A 79 -0.96 -9.52 9.72
CA ARG A 79 -1.19 -8.34 8.87
C ARG A 79 -2.35 -7.47 9.38
N SER A 80 -3.45 -8.09 9.81
CA SER A 80 -4.58 -7.34 10.40
C SER A 80 -4.22 -6.72 11.75
N LEU A 81 -3.23 -7.24 12.46
CA LEU A 81 -2.67 -6.65 13.67
C LEU A 81 -1.83 -5.43 13.33
N GLN A 82 -0.85 -5.59 12.43
CA GLN A 82 0.03 -4.52 11.94
C GLN A 82 -0.78 -3.35 11.35
N GLU A 83 -1.81 -3.62 10.54
CA GLU A 83 -2.68 -2.59 9.96
C GLU A 83 -3.39 -1.75 11.04
N LYS A 84 -3.87 -2.37 12.13
CA LYS A 84 -4.56 -1.63 13.21
C LYS A 84 -3.61 -0.72 13.97
N VAL A 85 -2.44 -1.22 14.38
CA VAL A 85 -1.42 -0.43 15.08
C VAL A 85 -0.96 0.73 14.19
N THR A 86 -0.65 0.45 12.91
CA THR A 86 -0.26 1.45 11.90
C THR A 86 -1.31 2.55 11.74
N ASN A 87 -2.60 2.18 11.65
CA ASN A 87 -3.67 3.16 11.48
C ASN A 87 -3.87 4.03 12.72
N GLN A 88 -3.81 3.47 13.94
CA GLN A 88 -3.91 4.26 15.17
C GLN A 88 -2.73 5.21 15.36
N GLU A 89 -1.50 4.75 15.11
CA GLU A 89 -0.30 5.59 15.11
C GLU A 89 -0.42 6.77 14.12
N GLN A 90 -0.97 6.51 12.92
CA GLN A 90 -1.22 7.55 11.92
C GLN A 90 -2.36 8.52 12.28
N CYS A 91 -3.38 8.08 13.02
CA CYS A 91 -4.43 8.95 13.54
C CYS A 91 -3.93 9.83 14.69
N ALA A 92 -3.18 9.25 15.64
CA ALA A 92 -2.54 9.99 16.74
C ALA A 92 -1.58 11.08 16.23
N ARG A 93 -0.67 10.74 15.30
CA ARG A 93 0.21 11.72 14.64
C ARG A 93 -0.55 12.80 13.89
N SER A 94 -1.68 12.46 13.27
CA SER A 94 -2.51 13.43 12.55
C SER A 94 -3.25 14.38 13.49
N LEU A 95 -3.54 13.97 14.73
CA LEU A 95 -4.11 14.84 15.76
C LEU A 95 -3.05 15.82 16.27
N LEU A 96 -1.85 15.34 16.60
CA LEU A 96 -0.69 16.15 17.00
C LEU A 96 -0.41 17.26 15.96
N ASP A 97 -0.11 16.92 14.71
CA ASP A 97 0.16 17.89 13.62
C ASP A 97 -0.97 18.95 13.44
N ARG A 98 -2.23 18.57 13.72
CA ARG A 98 -3.36 19.50 13.71
C ARG A 98 -3.37 20.44 14.92
N MET A 99 -2.98 19.96 16.10
CA MET A 99 -2.81 20.76 17.31
C MET A 99 -1.63 21.72 17.18
N ASP A 100 -0.47 21.27 16.69
CA ASP A 100 0.71 22.10 16.37
C ASP A 100 0.29 23.32 15.53
N THR A 101 -0.44 23.03 14.44
CA THR A 101 -0.96 24.04 13.51
C THR A 101 -1.90 25.04 14.19
N ALA A 102 -2.70 24.60 15.17
CA ALA A 102 -3.69 25.43 15.85
C ALA A 102 -3.12 26.23 17.03
N VAL A 103 -2.14 25.69 17.76
CA VAL A 103 -1.34 26.45 18.73
C VAL A 103 -0.52 27.52 18.00
N ALA A 104 0.11 27.16 16.88
CA ALA A 104 0.89 28.07 16.05
C ALA A 104 0.05 29.10 15.26
N SER A 105 -1.28 28.94 15.15
CA SER A 105 -2.17 30.02 14.69
C SER A 105 -2.64 30.90 15.85
N ALA A 106 -3.02 30.30 16.98
CA ALA A 106 -3.43 31.03 18.19
C ALA A 106 -2.31 31.93 18.76
N ALA A 107 -1.04 31.56 18.58
CA ALA A 107 0.11 32.38 18.94
C ALA A 107 0.32 33.60 18.02
N ARG A 108 -0.07 33.51 16.73
CA ARG A 108 0.02 34.63 15.77
C ARG A 108 -1.09 35.66 15.96
N THR A 109 -2.22 35.27 16.56
CA THR A 109 -3.27 36.21 16.97
C THR A 109 -2.99 36.96 18.28
N SER A 110 -1.84 36.72 18.93
CA SER A 110 -1.46 37.34 20.21
C SER A 110 -0.27 38.32 20.15
N GLU A 111 0.12 38.82 18.97
CA GLU A 111 1.05 39.95 18.91
C GLU A 111 0.38 41.25 19.43
N PRO A 112 1.02 42.01 20.33
CA PRO A 112 0.37 43.10 21.05
C PRO A 112 0.26 44.39 20.20
N THR A 113 -0.96 44.74 19.80
CA THR A 113 -1.24 46.09 19.25
C THR A 113 -1.07 47.16 20.35
N PRO A 114 -0.40 48.29 20.08
CA PRO A 114 0.02 49.21 21.13
C PRO A 114 -1.15 49.97 21.78
N LYS A 115 -1.32 49.72 23.09
CA LYS A 115 -2.05 50.48 24.12
C LYS A 115 -2.86 51.71 23.66
N ARG A 116 -4.19 51.64 23.83
CA ARG A 116 -5.02 52.83 24.10
C ARG A 116 -5.61 52.74 25.50
N CYS A 117 -5.06 53.50 26.44
CA CYS A 117 -5.40 53.42 27.87
C CYS A 117 -6.71 54.13 28.19
N ARG A 118 -7.59 53.51 28.99
CA ARG A 118 -8.63 54.21 29.75
C ARG A 118 -8.86 53.55 31.12
N ARG A 119 -8.76 54.34 32.19
CA ARG A 119 -9.01 53.94 33.59
C ARG A 119 -10.50 53.73 33.84
N GLN A 120 -10.85 52.77 34.71
CA GLN A 120 -11.73 52.88 35.91
C GLN A 120 -12.30 51.49 36.32
N LYS A 121 -12.78 51.21 37.55
CA LYS A 121 -12.35 51.59 38.93
C LYS A 121 -13.20 50.80 39.96
N GLY A 122 -12.57 50.03 40.85
CA GLY A 122 -13.26 49.30 41.95
C GLY A 122 -13.95 47.98 41.52
N GLY A 123 -14.33 47.07 42.43
CA GLY A 123 -14.23 47.14 43.89
C GLY A 123 -14.26 45.76 44.60
N ARG A 124 -13.68 45.74 45.80
CA ARG A 124 -13.60 44.66 46.83
C ARG A 124 -15.04 44.41 47.41
N LEU A 125 -15.45 43.24 47.94
CA LEU A 125 -15.01 42.54 49.17
C LEU A 125 -15.65 41.12 49.32
N GLU A 126 -15.04 40.27 50.16
CA GLU A 126 -15.63 39.25 51.11
C GLU A 126 -16.49 38.06 50.57
N GLU A 127 -16.20 36.78 50.89
CA GLU A 127 -16.33 35.99 52.16
C GLU A 127 -17.79 35.60 52.52
N GLU A 128 -18.17 34.37 52.91
CA GLU A 128 -17.48 33.04 52.98
C GLU A 128 -18.28 31.99 52.14
N GLN A 129 -18.76 30.77 52.49
CA GLN A 129 -18.67 29.88 53.66
C GLN A 129 -18.64 28.37 53.32
N SER A 130 -18.01 27.55 54.17
CA SER A 130 -17.87 26.07 54.07
C SER A 130 -19.18 25.25 54.11
N GLN A 131 -19.26 24.16 53.31
CA GLN A 131 -19.72 22.84 53.81
C GLN A 131 -19.43 21.62 52.90
N GLN A 132 -18.86 20.58 53.52
CA GLN A 132 -18.94 19.13 53.22
C GLN A 132 -18.61 18.59 51.81
N ALA A 133 -17.50 17.83 51.73
CA ALA A 133 -17.15 17.01 50.57
C ALA A 133 -17.74 15.58 50.65
N PRO A 134 -18.26 15.02 49.54
CA PRO A 134 -18.49 13.58 49.38
C PRO A 134 -17.17 12.78 49.24
N PRO A 135 -17.20 11.44 49.32
CA PRO A 135 -15.98 10.61 49.37
C PRO A 135 -15.22 10.54 48.04
N GLU A 136 -13.98 10.07 48.17
CA GLU A 136 -12.91 10.04 47.16
C GLU A 136 -13.34 9.49 45.79
N SER A 137 -13.38 10.36 44.78
CA SER A 137 -13.52 9.96 43.38
C SER A 137 -12.15 9.61 42.78
N VAL A 138 -11.97 8.36 42.37
CA VAL A 138 -10.77 7.87 41.68
C VAL A 138 -10.47 8.70 40.42
N GLY A 139 -9.24 9.22 40.32
CA GLY A 139 -8.68 9.78 39.08
C GLY A 139 -9.26 11.12 38.62
N ALA A 140 -8.89 12.22 39.29
CA ALA A 140 -9.15 13.56 38.75
C ALA A 140 -8.34 13.81 37.47
N CYS A 141 -8.98 14.32 36.41
CA CYS A 141 -8.30 14.58 35.14
C CYS A 141 -7.30 15.76 35.25
N PRO A 142 -6.01 15.59 34.88
CA PRO A 142 -4.99 16.63 35.01
C PRO A 142 -5.14 17.81 34.04
N PHE A 143 -6.13 17.77 33.14
CA PHE A 143 -6.39 18.80 32.12
C PHE A 143 -7.54 19.76 32.46
N ALA A 144 -8.17 19.61 33.63
CA ALA A 144 -9.28 20.45 34.07
C ALA A 144 -8.90 21.95 34.10
N GLY A 145 -9.66 22.79 33.39
CA GLY A 145 -9.46 24.25 33.35
C GLY A 145 -8.54 24.79 32.25
N MET A 146 -7.92 23.94 31.42
CA MET A 146 -7.03 24.40 30.33
C MET A 146 -7.79 25.04 29.14
N PRO A 147 -7.19 26.01 28.41
CA PRO A 147 -7.87 26.69 27.29
C PRO A 147 -8.18 25.73 26.13
N ARG A 148 -9.41 25.75 25.62
CA ARG A 148 -9.86 24.85 24.53
C ARG A 148 -9.63 25.44 23.14
N THR A 149 -9.23 24.59 22.20
CA THR A 149 -9.02 24.88 20.78
C THR A 149 -10.11 24.20 19.94
N VAL A 150 -10.77 24.93 19.03
CA VAL A 150 -11.85 24.40 18.18
C VAL A 150 -11.29 23.80 16.88
N ILE A 151 -11.70 22.56 16.57
CA ILE A 151 -11.36 21.86 15.33
C ILE A 151 -12.64 21.44 14.58
N ASP A 152 -12.83 21.92 13.35
CA ASP A 152 -13.87 21.44 12.43
C ASP A 152 -13.54 20.06 11.83
N VAL A 153 -14.53 19.16 11.82
CA VAL A 153 -14.51 17.87 11.11
C VAL A 153 -15.46 17.92 9.90
N LEU A 154 -15.08 17.27 8.78
CA LEU A 154 -15.92 17.07 7.61
C LEU A 154 -16.34 15.61 7.50
N TYR A 155 -17.62 15.37 7.22
CA TYR A 155 -18.19 14.04 7.04
C TYR A 155 -18.58 13.79 5.59
N GLU A 156 -18.27 12.59 5.07
CA GLU A 156 -18.60 12.16 3.70
C GLU A 156 -19.35 10.82 3.70
N TYR A 157 -20.24 10.63 2.74
CA TYR A 157 -20.97 9.38 2.52
C TYR A 157 -20.10 8.34 1.81
N LYS A 158 -20.36 7.04 2.05
CA LYS A 158 -19.55 5.93 1.54
C LYS A 158 -19.69 5.69 0.02
N MET A 159 -20.71 6.27 -0.60
CA MET A 159 -20.92 6.27 -2.06
C MET A 159 -21.14 7.71 -2.57
N PRO A 160 -20.08 8.55 -2.66
CA PRO A 160 -20.22 9.93 -3.10
C PRO A 160 -20.66 10.07 -4.57
N GLU A 161 -20.56 9.00 -5.36
CA GLU A 161 -21.03 8.94 -6.76
C GLU A 161 -22.54 8.73 -6.89
N LEU A 162 -23.23 8.42 -5.78
CA LEU A 162 -24.69 8.43 -5.67
C LEU A 162 -25.11 9.54 -4.67
N PRO A 163 -25.08 10.83 -5.07
CA PRO A 163 -25.25 11.95 -4.14
C PRO A 163 -26.62 12.03 -3.46
N GLU A 164 -27.64 11.38 -4.03
CA GLU A 164 -28.98 11.24 -3.44
C GLU A 164 -29.06 10.07 -2.44
N PHE A 165 -28.08 9.15 -2.44
CA PHE A 165 -28.10 7.95 -1.63
C PHE A 165 -27.37 8.12 -0.28
N ARG A 166 -28.14 8.59 0.71
CA ARG A 166 -27.72 8.78 2.10
C ARG A 166 -27.25 7.47 2.73
N THR A 167 -25.94 7.30 2.89
CA THR A 167 -25.34 6.15 3.58
C THR A 167 -24.75 6.57 4.93
N ARG A 168 -24.06 5.68 5.64
CA ARG A 168 -23.34 6.01 6.87
C ARG A 168 -22.29 7.10 6.60
N LYS A 169 -22.27 8.15 7.45
CA LYS A 169 -21.28 9.23 7.45
C LYS A 169 -19.93 8.78 8.01
N TYR A 170 -18.84 9.11 7.32
CA TYR A 170 -17.45 8.87 7.75
C TYR A 170 -16.67 10.19 7.82
N ALA A 171 -15.93 10.40 8.90
CA ALA A 171 -15.08 11.57 9.09
C ALA A 171 -13.85 11.51 8.18
N LYS A 172 -13.69 12.52 7.33
CA LYS A 172 -12.65 12.61 6.30
C LYS A 172 -11.24 12.77 6.88
N GLN A 173 -11.13 13.42 8.04
CA GLN A 173 -9.87 13.72 8.70
C GLN A 173 -9.50 12.63 9.71
N ARG A 174 -8.25 12.16 9.65
CA ARG A 174 -7.70 11.12 10.54
C ARG A 174 -7.67 11.52 12.02
N TYR A 175 -7.62 12.82 12.30
CA TYR A 175 -7.68 13.37 13.67
C TYR A 175 -9.09 13.45 14.26
N ALA A 176 -10.15 13.18 13.48
CA ALA A 176 -11.52 13.22 13.98
C ALA A 176 -11.76 12.08 15.00
N ALA A 177 -12.51 12.37 16.07
CA ALA A 177 -12.78 11.43 17.16
C ALA A 177 -13.23 10.02 16.69
N GLN A 178 -14.05 9.93 15.63
CA GLN A 178 -14.53 8.68 15.02
C GLN A 178 -13.40 7.73 14.56
N ASN A 179 -12.19 8.26 14.30
CA ASN A 179 -11.03 7.52 13.81
C ASN A 179 -9.99 7.20 14.92
N LEU A 180 -10.15 7.75 16.12
CA LEU A 180 -9.25 7.55 17.27
C LEU A 180 -9.67 6.31 18.08
N SER A 181 -8.71 5.59 18.70
CA SER A 181 -9.03 4.51 19.66
C SER A 181 -9.57 5.06 20.99
N LYS A 182 -10.30 4.25 21.78
CA LYS A 182 -10.90 4.67 23.06
C LYS A 182 -9.84 5.25 24.00
N SER A 183 -8.65 4.65 24.06
CA SER A 183 -7.53 5.13 24.86
C SER A 183 -7.18 6.59 24.55
N ILE A 184 -7.05 6.94 23.27
CA ILE A 184 -6.80 8.31 22.81
C ILE A 184 -8.00 9.20 23.12
N GLN A 185 -9.23 8.72 22.86
CA GLN A 185 -10.46 9.47 23.14
C GLN A 185 -10.68 9.73 24.65
N ALA A 186 -10.21 8.85 25.53
CA ALA A 186 -10.25 9.04 26.98
C ALA A 186 -9.21 10.09 27.42
N ALA A 187 -7.99 10.01 26.87
CA ALA A 187 -6.91 10.94 27.17
C ALA A 187 -7.17 12.39 26.69
N VAL A 188 -7.77 12.58 25.51
CA VAL A 188 -7.87 13.91 24.87
C VAL A 188 -9.28 14.48 24.78
N LEU A 189 -10.32 13.68 25.05
CA LEU A 189 -11.74 14.09 25.03
C LEU A 189 -12.46 13.69 26.34
N ASP A 190 -11.76 13.72 27.46
CA ASP A 190 -12.23 13.49 28.83
C ASP A 190 -13.55 14.22 29.19
N HIS A 191 -13.71 15.43 28.69
CA HIS A 191 -14.84 16.34 28.90
C HIS A 191 -16.09 15.95 28.10
N THR A 192 -16.04 14.86 27.35
CA THR A 192 -17.13 14.36 26.50
C THR A 192 -17.69 13.02 27.00
N ILE A 193 -18.84 12.65 26.47
CA ILE A 193 -19.57 11.43 26.76
C ILE A 193 -20.03 10.79 25.44
N ASP A 194 -19.81 9.48 25.31
CA ASP A 194 -20.36 8.68 24.20
C ASP A 194 -21.77 8.22 24.54
N LEU A 195 -22.70 8.46 23.62
CA LEU A 195 -24.09 8.00 23.67
C LEU A 195 -24.32 7.10 22.45
N ASP A 196 -24.60 5.81 22.68
CA ASP A 196 -24.82 4.80 21.64
C ASP A 196 -26.30 4.38 21.59
N ILE A 197 -26.81 4.08 20.40
CA ILE A 197 -28.10 3.41 20.21
C ILE A 197 -27.95 1.92 20.54
N GLU A 198 -28.62 1.47 21.60
CA GLU A 198 -28.60 0.06 21.98
C GLU A 198 -29.10 -0.82 20.83
N ASN A 199 -28.22 -1.70 20.35
CA ASN A 199 -28.55 -2.73 19.36
C ASN A 199 -28.96 -2.20 17.97
N CYS A 200 -28.54 -0.97 17.64
CA CYS A 200 -28.85 -0.21 16.43
C CYS A 200 -29.16 -1.06 15.18
N SER A 201 -28.19 -1.84 14.69
CA SER A 201 -28.35 -2.59 13.42
C SER A 201 -29.53 -3.57 13.38
N PHE A 202 -29.88 -4.22 14.49
CA PHE A 202 -31.07 -5.10 14.56
C PHE A 202 -32.35 -4.30 14.84
N VAL A 203 -32.29 -3.29 15.72
CA VAL A 203 -33.43 -2.45 16.10
C VAL A 203 -33.96 -1.64 14.92
N LEU A 204 -33.07 -1.04 14.12
CA LEU A 204 -33.44 -0.30 12.91
C LEU A 204 -33.86 -1.22 11.78
N MET A 205 -33.17 -2.34 11.55
CA MET A 205 -33.55 -3.33 10.51
C MET A 205 -34.94 -3.93 10.75
N TYR A 206 -35.23 -4.32 12.00
CA TYR A 206 -36.54 -4.86 12.38
C TYR A 206 -37.65 -3.84 12.09
N GLN A 207 -37.49 -2.58 12.52
CA GLN A 207 -38.49 -1.54 12.28
C GLN A 207 -38.61 -1.16 10.80
N LEU A 208 -37.50 -1.03 10.09
CA LEU A 208 -37.46 -0.67 8.67
C LEU A 208 -38.18 -1.73 7.82
N LEU A 209 -37.92 -3.02 8.04
CA LEU A 209 -38.61 -4.08 7.31
C LEU A 209 -40.07 -4.25 7.72
N ASN A 210 -40.46 -3.93 8.96
CA ASN A 210 -41.89 -3.86 9.33
C ASN A 210 -42.61 -2.67 8.68
N LYS A 211 -41.94 -1.54 8.44
CA LYS A 211 -42.46 -0.42 7.65
C LYS A 211 -42.54 -0.74 6.16
N LEU A 212 -41.58 -1.48 5.60
CA LEU A 212 -41.51 -1.86 4.18
C LEU A 212 -42.38 -3.07 3.77
N GLN A 213 -42.81 -3.89 4.74
CA GLN A 213 -43.69 -5.06 4.56
C GLN A 213 -43.31 -6.02 3.39
N PRO A 214 -42.14 -6.70 3.44
CA PRO A 214 -41.70 -7.64 2.40
C PRO A 214 -42.74 -8.70 1.99
N LEU A 215 -43.16 -8.65 0.72
CA LEU A 215 -44.14 -9.56 0.11
C LEU A 215 -43.55 -10.95 -0.22
N HIS A 216 -43.10 -11.68 0.81
CA HIS A 216 -42.50 -13.01 0.66
C HIS A 216 -43.02 -14.00 1.73
N PRO A 217 -43.40 -15.25 1.39
CA PRO A 217 -44.02 -16.18 2.35
C PRO A 217 -43.20 -16.49 3.61
N LEU A 218 -41.86 -16.40 3.54
CA LEU A 218 -40.99 -16.59 4.71
C LEU A 218 -40.83 -15.33 5.57
N TRP A 219 -41.44 -14.19 5.22
CA TRP A 219 -41.30 -12.94 5.97
C TRP A 219 -41.75 -13.08 7.42
N THR A 220 -42.89 -13.72 7.71
CA THR A 220 -43.38 -13.91 9.09
C THR A 220 -42.34 -14.59 9.99
N LYS A 221 -41.66 -15.63 9.50
CA LYS A 221 -40.60 -16.31 10.26
C LYS A 221 -39.33 -15.46 10.37
N ALA A 222 -38.91 -14.81 9.29
CA ALA A 222 -37.76 -13.91 9.30
C ALA A 222 -37.97 -12.73 10.27
N ASN A 223 -39.18 -12.17 10.33
CA ASN A 223 -39.57 -11.09 11.23
C ASN A 223 -39.53 -11.53 12.70
N GLN A 224 -39.98 -12.75 13.02
CA GLN A 224 -39.83 -13.31 14.37
C GLN A 224 -38.36 -13.40 14.80
N VAL A 225 -37.48 -13.88 13.92
CA VAL A 225 -36.03 -13.96 14.23
C VAL A 225 -35.42 -12.57 14.37
N LEU A 226 -35.81 -11.59 13.53
CA LEU A 226 -35.39 -10.19 13.69
C LEU A 226 -35.90 -9.59 15.01
N ARG A 227 -37.15 -9.87 15.42
CA ARG A 227 -37.69 -9.42 16.71
C ARG A 227 -36.86 -9.94 17.87
N MET A 228 -36.55 -11.25 17.87
CA MET A 228 -35.68 -11.84 18.90
C MET A 228 -34.30 -11.19 18.92
N CYS A 229 -33.69 -10.94 17.76
CA CYS A 229 -32.41 -10.24 17.67
C CYS A 229 -32.46 -8.79 18.16
N ALA A 230 -33.58 -8.10 17.95
CA ALA A 230 -33.76 -6.68 18.27
C ALA A 230 -34.15 -6.44 19.75
N GLN A 231 -35.14 -7.19 20.25
CA GLN A 231 -35.81 -6.98 21.53
C GLN A 231 -35.40 -7.98 22.63
N GLU A 232 -35.02 -9.21 22.25
CA GLU A 232 -34.79 -10.33 23.18
C GLU A 232 -33.29 -10.73 23.22
N ARG A 233 -32.40 -9.76 22.95
CA ARG A 233 -30.97 -10.00 22.66
C ARG A 233 -30.23 -10.76 23.78
N SER A 234 -30.44 -10.38 25.04
CA SER A 234 -29.76 -11.03 26.18
C SER A 234 -30.20 -12.50 26.27
N THR A 235 -31.52 -12.75 26.23
CA THR A 235 -32.12 -14.09 26.14
C THR A 235 -31.57 -14.91 24.97
N VAL A 236 -31.38 -14.31 23.79
CA VAL A 236 -30.75 -14.98 22.64
C VAL A 236 -29.29 -15.37 22.94
N ILE A 237 -28.51 -14.49 23.55
CA ILE A 237 -27.09 -14.74 23.83
C ILE A 237 -26.93 -15.79 24.94
N GLU A 238 -27.71 -15.68 26.02
CA GLU A 238 -27.68 -16.58 27.18
C GLU A 238 -28.29 -17.95 26.88
N GLN A 239 -29.50 -18.00 26.30
CA GLN A 239 -30.28 -19.23 26.18
C GLN A 239 -30.18 -19.89 24.80
N HIS A 240 -29.79 -19.16 23.74
CA HIS A 240 -29.63 -19.74 22.39
C HIS A 240 -28.18 -19.82 21.92
N LEU A 241 -27.28 -18.95 22.38
CA LEU A 241 -25.85 -19.04 22.08
C LEU A 241 -25.02 -19.58 23.24
N GLN A 242 -25.53 -19.55 24.48
CA GLN A 242 -24.88 -20.05 25.69
C GLN A 242 -23.45 -19.49 25.85
N THR A 243 -23.33 -18.17 25.70
CA THR A 243 -22.04 -17.45 25.70
C THR A 243 -22.18 -16.06 26.29
N TYR A 244 -21.05 -15.37 26.54
CA TYR A 244 -21.05 -14.02 27.11
C TYR A 244 -21.43 -12.94 26.09
N THR A 245 -21.90 -11.80 26.61
CA THR A 245 -22.51 -10.70 25.86
C THR A 245 -21.70 -10.22 24.65
N CYS A 246 -20.38 -10.08 24.76
CA CYS A 246 -19.53 -9.55 23.70
C CYS A 246 -19.34 -10.57 22.55
N LYS A 247 -18.92 -11.81 22.84
CA LYS A 247 -18.86 -12.90 21.86
C LYS A 247 -20.22 -13.15 21.18
N GLY A 248 -21.31 -13.13 21.95
CA GLY A 248 -22.68 -13.28 21.43
C GLY A 248 -23.05 -12.20 20.40
N LYS A 249 -22.82 -10.92 20.70
CA LYS A 249 -23.01 -9.79 19.77
C LYS A 249 -22.23 -9.98 18.46
N VAL A 250 -20.95 -10.35 18.55
CA VAL A 250 -20.07 -10.56 17.39
C VAL A 250 -20.58 -11.71 16.51
N VAL A 251 -21.00 -12.83 17.12
CA VAL A 251 -21.56 -13.99 16.40
C VAL A 251 -22.84 -13.62 15.65
N MET A 252 -23.78 -12.93 16.31
CA MET A 252 -25.03 -12.49 15.70
C MET A 252 -24.79 -11.54 14.51
N GLN A 253 -23.95 -10.52 14.69
CA GLN A 253 -23.63 -9.55 13.62
C GLN A 253 -22.89 -10.22 12.45
N LYS A 254 -21.96 -11.14 12.72
CA LYS A 254 -21.20 -11.88 11.70
C LYS A 254 -22.10 -12.77 10.84
N ILE A 255 -23.06 -13.46 11.44
CA ILE A 255 -24.03 -14.29 10.71
C ILE A 255 -25.02 -13.41 9.93
N PHE A 256 -25.54 -12.35 10.55
CA PHE A 256 -26.53 -11.48 9.92
C PHE A 256 -25.96 -10.73 8.69
N ASN A 257 -24.73 -10.23 8.78
CA ASN A 257 -24.00 -9.63 7.65
C ASN A 257 -23.38 -10.68 6.70
N GLY A 258 -23.99 -11.87 6.58
CA GLY A 258 -23.70 -12.83 5.52
C GLY A 258 -22.38 -13.61 5.65
N GLY A 259 -21.79 -13.65 6.85
CA GLY A 259 -20.65 -14.50 7.18
C GLY A 259 -21.01 -15.99 7.35
N LYS A 260 -19.98 -16.83 7.49
CA LYS A 260 -20.15 -18.23 7.89
C LYS A 260 -20.50 -18.31 9.38
N ILE A 261 -21.40 -19.23 9.74
CA ILE A 261 -21.63 -19.63 11.13
C ILE A 261 -20.32 -20.22 11.68
N PRO A 262 -19.85 -19.85 12.89
CA PRO A 262 -18.69 -20.46 13.53
C PRO A 262 -18.85 -21.97 13.72
N THR A 263 -17.74 -22.71 13.75
CA THR A 263 -17.73 -24.18 13.92
C THR A 263 -18.44 -24.63 15.20
N GLU A 264 -18.17 -23.93 16.31
CA GLU A 264 -18.85 -24.08 17.61
C GLU A 264 -20.40 -24.01 17.51
N TYR A 265 -20.95 -23.21 16.60
CA TYR A 265 -22.40 -23.06 16.40
C TYR A 265 -22.93 -23.74 15.13
N ALA A 266 -22.16 -24.61 14.47
CA ALA A 266 -22.54 -25.19 13.17
C ALA A 266 -23.84 -26.03 13.21
N LYS A 267 -24.21 -26.56 14.39
CA LYS A 267 -25.47 -27.29 14.65
C LYS A 267 -26.57 -26.42 15.30
N ASN A 268 -26.30 -25.15 15.57
CA ASN A 268 -27.20 -24.28 16.32
C ASN A 268 -28.41 -23.83 15.48
N LYS A 269 -29.62 -24.15 15.94
CA LYS A 269 -30.89 -23.85 15.26
C LYS A 269 -31.11 -22.35 15.05
N PHE A 270 -30.82 -21.53 16.06
CA PHE A 270 -30.98 -20.08 15.98
C PHE A 270 -30.00 -19.48 14.96
N CYS A 271 -28.73 -19.88 14.99
CA CYS A 271 -27.74 -19.45 13.98
C CYS A 271 -28.16 -19.80 12.55
N ALA A 272 -28.73 -21.00 12.34
CA ALA A 272 -29.20 -21.44 11.03
C ALA A 272 -30.43 -20.65 10.54
N ASP A 273 -31.38 -20.33 11.42
CA ASP A 273 -32.55 -19.51 11.06
C ASP A 273 -32.21 -18.01 10.93
N LEU A 274 -31.23 -17.49 11.68
CA LEU A 274 -30.65 -16.15 11.48
C LEU A 274 -29.92 -16.03 10.13
N GLN A 275 -29.20 -17.08 9.70
CA GLN A 275 -28.57 -17.09 8.38
C GLN A 275 -29.61 -17.07 7.23
N LYS A 276 -30.73 -17.80 7.36
CA LYS A 276 -31.85 -17.74 6.40
C LYS A 276 -32.51 -16.37 6.40
N THR A 277 -32.70 -15.77 7.57
CA THR A 277 -33.22 -14.42 7.76
C THR A 277 -32.33 -13.39 7.04
N SER A 278 -31.00 -13.48 7.21
CA SER A 278 -30.03 -12.70 6.44
C SER A 278 -30.20 -12.83 4.92
N VAL A 279 -30.43 -14.04 4.38
CA VAL A 279 -30.67 -14.21 2.93
C VAL A 279 -31.90 -13.42 2.49
N LEU A 280 -33.01 -13.49 3.23
CA LEU A 280 -34.24 -12.75 2.91
C LEU A 280 -34.01 -11.23 2.99
N CYS A 281 -33.37 -10.74 4.05
CA CYS A 281 -33.06 -9.32 4.19
C CYS A 281 -32.13 -8.80 3.09
N ARG A 282 -31.15 -9.59 2.62
CA ARG A 282 -30.25 -9.23 1.51
C ARG A 282 -31.01 -9.04 0.19
N TRP A 283 -31.99 -9.89 -0.09
CA TRP A 283 -32.87 -9.70 -1.26
C TRP A 283 -33.81 -8.52 -1.09
N ALA A 284 -34.43 -8.34 0.09
CA ALA A 284 -35.26 -7.18 0.38
C ALA A 284 -34.49 -5.85 0.19
N ALA A 285 -33.23 -5.79 0.62
CA ALA A 285 -32.35 -4.65 0.39
C ALA A 285 -32.03 -4.44 -1.10
N ALA A 286 -31.67 -5.50 -1.83
CA ALA A 286 -31.42 -5.41 -3.28
C ALA A 286 -32.66 -4.96 -4.09
N THR A 287 -33.87 -5.24 -3.60
CA THR A 287 -35.13 -4.74 -4.19
C THR A 287 -35.48 -3.31 -3.75
N ALA A 288 -35.20 -2.93 -2.50
CA ALA A 288 -35.55 -1.62 -1.96
C ALA A 288 -34.63 -0.48 -2.47
N ILE A 289 -33.35 -0.78 -2.74
CA ILE A 289 -32.35 0.20 -3.21
C ILE A 289 -31.57 -0.36 -4.43
N PRO A 290 -32.24 -0.55 -5.58
CA PRO A 290 -31.71 -1.31 -6.72
C PRO A 290 -30.51 -0.63 -7.39
N ASP A 291 -30.44 0.70 -7.43
CA ASP A 291 -29.32 1.42 -8.05
C ASP A 291 -28.02 1.27 -7.26
N ALA A 292 -28.12 1.35 -5.92
CA ALA A 292 -27.00 1.04 -5.03
C ALA A 292 -26.52 -0.41 -5.19
N TYR A 293 -27.44 -1.36 -5.42
CA TYR A 293 -27.08 -2.74 -5.74
C TYR A 293 -26.41 -2.89 -7.12
N ALA A 294 -26.90 -2.18 -8.14
CA ALA A 294 -26.36 -2.21 -9.50
C ALA A 294 -24.93 -1.67 -9.60
N GLU A 295 -24.63 -0.58 -8.88
CA GLU A 295 -23.27 -0.04 -8.74
C GLU A 295 -22.37 -0.97 -7.92
N LEU A 296 -22.86 -1.51 -6.78
CA LEU A 296 -22.11 -2.49 -6.00
C LEU A 296 -21.74 -3.74 -6.81
N LEU A 297 -22.59 -4.19 -7.75
CA LEU A 297 -22.30 -5.30 -8.65
C LEU A 297 -21.13 -5.05 -9.62
N GLN A 298 -20.75 -3.79 -9.89
CA GLN A 298 -19.55 -3.49 -10.68
C GLN A 298 -18.25 -3.56 -9.87
N ILE A 299 -18.34 -3.51 -8.53
CA ILE A 299 -17.21 -3.23 -7.62
C ILE A 299 -17.00 -4.36 -6.58
N LYS A 300 -18.00 -5.20 -6.30
CA LYS A 300 -18.00 -6.19 -5.20
C LYS A 300 -18.57 -7.55 -5.61
N ASP A 301 -17.77 -8.60 -5.44
CA ASP A 301 -18.18 -10.02 -5.60
C ASP A 301 -19.40 -10.42 -4.74
N ARG A 302 -19.63 -9.69 -3.64
CA ARG A 302 -20.75 -9.88 -2.71
C ARG A 302 -21.54 -8.59 -2.48
N ALA A 303 -21.99 -7.99 -3.58
CA ALA A 303 -22.88 -6.83 -3.58
C ALA A 303 -24.12 -7.04 -2.70
N GLU A 304 -24.63 -8.28 -2.62
CA GLU A 304 -25.85 -8.62 -1.87
C GLU A 304 -25.67 -8.53 -0.34
N VAL A 305 -24.44 -8.68 0.17
CA VAL A 305 -24.11 -8.34 1.57
C VAL A 305 -24.00 -6.84 1.77
N SER A 306 -23.32 -6.16 0.85
CA SER A 306 -23.01 -4.73 1.00
C SER A 306 -24.28 -3.87 0.96
N VAL A 307 -25.24 -4.21 0.09
CA VAL A 307 -26.52 -3.52 0.01
C VAL A 307 -27.39 -3.70 1.26
N LEU A 308 -27.34 -4.86 1.93
CA LEU A 308 -28.01 -5.07 3.23
C LEU A 308 -27.47 -4.10 4.28
N THR A 309 -26.14 -3.94 4.38
CA THR A 309 -25.55 -2.98 5.30
C THR A 309 -25.98 -1.56 4.94
N TYR A 310 -26.05 -1.22 3.66
CA TYR A 310 -26.45 0.12 3.24
C TYR A 310 -27.94 0.42 3.49
N LEU A 311 -28.83 -0.57 3.39
CA LEU A 311 -30.26 -0.40 3.68
C LEU A 311 -30.50 0.14 5.10
N TRP A 312 -29.89 -0.46 6.13
CA TRP A 312 -30.07 0.03 7.51
C TRP A 312 -29.21 1.25 7.85
N ASN A 313 -28.10 1.47 7.14
CA ASN A 313 -27.35 2.72 7.24
C ASN A 313 -28.18 3.95 6.80
N VAL A 314 -29.16 3.81 5.90
CA VAL A 314 -30.10 4.91 5.55
C VAL A 314 -30.96 5.29 6.76
N ALA A 315 -31.43 4.30 7.52
CA ALA A 315 -32.21 4.52 8.74
C ALA A 315 -31.34 5.09 9.87
N GLU A 316 -30.11 4.58 10.03
CA GLU A 316 -29.11 5.12 10.96
C GLU A 316 -28.83 6.60 10.67
N ASP A 317 -28.56 6.95 9.41
CA ASP A 317 -28.26 8.33 9.01
C ASP A 317 -29.45 9.28 9.23
N THR A 318 -30.67 8.77 9.05
CA THR A 318 -31.93 9.50 9.31
C THR A 318 -32.16 9.73 10.82
N VAL A 319 -31.87 8.71 11.64
CA VAL A 319 -31.95 8.78 13.10
C VAL A 319 -30.90 9.74 13.67
N ILE A 320 -29.66 9.68 13.17
CA ILE A 320 -28.57 10.58 13.56
C ILE A 320 -28.87 12.03 13.16
N ASP A 321 -29.49 12.28 12.01
CA ASP A 321 -29.97 13.63 11.63
C ASP A 321 -30.99 14.16 12.64
N ALA A 322 -32.04 13.40 12.98
CA ALA A 322 -33.04 13.82 13.97
C ALA A 322 -32.44 14.02 15.38
N TRP A 323 -31.42 13.23 15.74
CA TRP A 323 -30.70 13.41 17.00
C TRP A 323 -29.90 14.73 17.01
N LEU A 324 -29.29 15.09 15.88
CA LEU A 324 -28.64 16.40 15.70
C LEU A 324 -29.64 17.56 15.70
N GLU A 325 -30.87 17.39 15.17
CA GLU A 325 -31.93 18.42 15.24
C GLU A 325 -32.28 18.80 16.70
N LYS A 326 -32.29 17.83 17.65
CA LYS A 326 -32.47 18.08 19.09
C LYS A 326 -31.25 18.72 19.76
N ILE A 327 -30.03 18.36 19.36
CA ILE A 327 -28.80 18.70 20.11
C ILE A 327 -28.11 19.97 19.62
N LEU A 328 -28.06 20.23 18.31
CA LEU A 328 -27.38 21.43 17.78
C LEU A 328 -27.95 22.77 18.33
N PRO A 329 -29.27 22.92 18.59
CA PRO A 329 -29.80 24.11 19.25
C PRO A 329 -29.27 24.37 20.67
N LEU A 330 -28.83 23.32 21.38
CA LEU A 330 -28.21 23.45 22.71
C LEU A 330 -26.80 24.09 22.65
N SER A 331 -26.28 24.33 21.44
CA SER A 331 -24.99 24.97 21.17
C SER A 331 -23.76 24.28 21.80
N PRO A 332 -23.59 22.95 21.64
CA PRO A 332 -22.47 22.22 22.22
C PRO A 332 -21.09 22.80 21.87
N GLU A 333 -20.15 22.65 22.81
CA GLU A 333 -18.73 22.90 22.59
C GLU A 333 -18.08 21.79 21.77
N HIS A 334 -18.47 20.53 22.03
CA HIS A 334 -18.04 19.36 21.28
C HIS A 334 -19.24 18.57 20.80
N VAL A 335 -19.26 18.23 19.51
CA VAL A 335 -20.12 17.18 18.96
C VAL A 335 -19.40 16.44 17.83
N SER A 336 -19.39 15.11 17.86
CA SER A 336 -18.89 14.28 16.75
C SER A 336 -19.70 12.99 16.60
N LEU A 337 -19.78 12.48 15.37
CA LEU A 337 -20.58 11.30 15.01
C LEU A 337 -19.75 10.02 15.08
N HIS A 338 -20.30 8.99 15.74
CA HIS A 338 -19.66 7.71 16.03
C HIS A 338 -20.53 6.53 15.60
N PHE A 339 -20.88 6.49 14.31
CA PHE A 339 -21.64 5.41 13.67
C PHE A 339 -23.05 5.21 14.26
N ASP A 340 -23.22 4.23 15.14
CA ASP A 340 -24.44 3.93 15.88
C ASP A 340 -24.62 4.80 17.14
N GLY A 341 -23.77 5.81 17.33
CA GLY A 341 -23.85 6.79 18.41
C GLY A 341 -23.29 8.16 18.06
N ILE A 342 -23.30 9.05 19.06
CA ILE A 342 -22.67 10.37 19.03
C ILE A 342 -21.78 10.57 20.26
N ARG A 343 -20.79 11.45 20.14
CA ARG A 343 -20.01 11.98 21.25
C ARG A 343 -20.34 13.45 21.41
N VAL A 344 -20.68 13.87 22.62
CA VAL A 344 -21.07 15.25 22.96
C VAL A 344 -20.36 15.69 24.24
N ASP A 345 -20.17 16.98 24.48
CA ASP A 345 -19.63 17.44 25.77
C ASP A 345 -20.59 17.14 26.95
N LYS A 346 -20.02 16.86 28.12
CA LYS A 346 -20.76 16.54 29.35
C LYS A 346 -21.66 17.70 29.82
N GLN A 347 -21.31 18.95 29.49
CA GLN A 347 -22.03 20.15 29.89
C GLN A 347 -23.38 20.27 29.17
N THR A 348 -23.44 19.91 27.89
CA THR A 348 -24.67 19.88 27.08
C THR A 348 -25.64 18.78 27.52
N VAL A 349 -25.12 17.66 28.04
CA VAL A 349 -25.93 16.55 28.58
C VAL A 349 -26.44 16.84 29.99
N GLY A 350 -25.65 17.55 30.81
CA GLY A 350 -25.95 17.81 32.21
C GLY A 350 -25.70 16.59 33.11
N SER A 351 -26.21 16.65 34.34
CA SER A 351 -26.04 15.59 35.34
C SER A 351 -26.98 14.38 35.13
N ASP A 352 -28.18 14.61 34.58
CA ASP A 352 -29.18 13.57 34.33
C ASP A 352 -29.04 13.01 32.90
N VAL A 353 -27.99 12.20 32.73
CA VAL A 353 -27.65 11.54 31.46
C VAL A 353 -28.79 10.64 30.96
N GLU A 354 -29.49 9.94 31.87
CA GLU A 354 -30.55 9.02 31.46
C GLU A 354 -31.75 9.77 30.89
N ARG A 355 -32.23 10.81 31.57
CA ARG A 355 -33.29 11.67 31.04
C ARG A 355 -32.90 12.32 29.72
N PHE A 356 -31.66 12.80 29.57
CA PHE A 356 -31.19 13.35 28.30
C PHE A 356 -31.28 12.31 27.17
N CYS A 357 -30.90 11.06 27.45
CA CYS A 357 -31.04 9.93 26.51
C CYS A 357 -32.51 9.64 26.17
N GLN A 358 -33.41 9.66 27.16
CA GLN A 358 -34.85 9.46 26.98
C GLN A 358 -35.48 10.58 26.13
N GLU A 359 -35.18 11.85 26.42
CA GLU A 359 -35.67 13.00 25.64
C GLU A 359 -35.15 13.00 24.19
N CYS A 360 -33.92 12.55 23.96
CA CYS A 360 -33.38 12.34 22.61
C CYS A 360 -34.09 11.19 21.89
N ALA A 361 -34.31 10.06 22.56
CA ALA A 361 -34.98 8.89 21.99
C ALA A 361 -36.43 9.19 21.60
N GLN A 362 -37.17 9.93 22.44
CA GLN A 362 -38.53 10.37 22.13
C GLN A 362 -38.53 11.30 20.91
N HIS A 363 -37.62 12.28 20.84
CA HIS A 363 -37.54 13.19 19.69
C HIS A 363 -37.24 12.44 18.37
N ILE A 364 -36.37 11.42 18.41
CA ILE A 364 -36.10 10.56 17.25
C ILE A 364 -37.37 9.78 16.84
N GLU A 365 -38.13 9.25 17.79
CA GLU A 365 -39.39 8.54 17.52
C GLU A 365 -40.45 9.50 16.93
N ASP A 366 -40.59 10.71 17.47
CA ASP A 366 -41.51 11.75 16.98
C ASP A 366 -41.16 12.22 15.56
N ARG A 367 -39.87 12.38 15.25
CA ARG A 367 -39.38 12.92 13.97
C ARG A 367 -39.27 11.88 12.86
N THR A 368 -38.93 10.64 13.20
CA THR A 368 -38.60 9.58 12.21
C THR A 368 -39.52 8.37 12.27
N GLY A 369 -40.30 8.20 13.35
CA GLY A 369 -41.07 7.00 13.62
C GLY A 369 -40.21 5.76 13.93
N PHE A 370 -38.91 5.91 14.20
CA PHE A 370 -38.05 4.83 14.70
C PHE A 370 -37.88 4.96 16.22
N LYS A 371 -38.35 3.96 16.96
CA LYS A 371 -38.11 3.85 18.39
C LYS A 371 -36.69 3.34 18.63
N VAL A 372 -35.89 4.08 19.38
CA VAL A 372 -34.53 3.70 19.78
C VAL A 372 -34.40 3.73 21.30
N SER A 373 -33.42 3.00 21.84
CA SER A 373 -32.95 3.19 23.20
C SER A 373 -31.52 3.73 23.11
N ILE A 374 -31.25 4.86 23.74
CA ILE A 374 -29.93 5.47 23.81
C ILE A 374 -29.36 5.19 25.20
N ARG A 375 -28.07 4.85 25.29
CA ARG A 375 -27.36 4.73 26.57
C ARG A 375 -25.98 5.37 26.50
N GLN A 376 -25.49 5.83 27.65
CA GLN A 376 -24.07 6.11 27.84
C GLN A 376 -23.23 4.86 27.62
N LYS A 377 -22.13 5.02 26.88
CA LYS A 377 -21.12 4.00 26.64
C LYS A 377 -19.91 4.28 27.52
N ILE A 378 -19.77 3.48 28.57
CA ILE A 378 -18.66 3.57 29.52
C ILE A 378 -17.52 2.66 29.02
N HIS A 379 -16.38 3.27 28.68
CA HIS A 379 -15.16 2.52 28.36
C HIS A 379 -14.41 2.22 29.65
N ARG A 380 -14.30 0.94 30.01
CA ARG A 380 -13.54 0.48 31.18
C ARG A 380 -12.27 -0.20 30.72
N GLY A 381 -11.14 0.10 31.34
CA GLY A 381 -9.90 -0.67 31.17
C GLY A 381 -10.02 -2.09 31.74
N ILE A 382 -9.10 -2.98 31.36
CA ILE A 382 -9.14 -4.41 31.76
C ILE A 382 -9.20 -4.55 33.29
N LEU A 383 -8.32 -3.85 34.00
CA LEU A 383 -8.26 -3.83 35.47
C LEU A 383 -9.57 -3.32 36.11
N ALA A 384 -10.19 -2.27 35.56
CA ALA A 384 -11.44 -1.71 36.09
C ALA A 384 -12.66 -2.65 35.94
N VAL A 385 -12.66 -3.55 34.94
CA VAL A 385 -13.69 -4.60 34.82
C VAL A 385 -13.43 -5.73 35.83
N ILE A 386 -12.16 -6.07 36.07
CA ILE A 386 -11.76 -7.07 37.08
C ILE A 386 -12.05 -6.58 38.50
N GLN A 387 -11.79 -5.30 38.81
CA GLN A 387 -12.10 -4.67 40.09
C GLN A 387 -13.61 -4.56 40.35
N GLU A 388 -14.43 -4.34 39.32
CA GLU A 388 -15.90 -4.27 39.45
C GLU A 388 -16.56 -5.64 39.68
N ARG A 389 -16.02 -6.70 39.06
CA ARG A 389 -16.67 -8.01 38.96
C ARG A 389 -15.95 -9.16 39.66
N GLY A 390 -14.78 -8.90 40.24
CA GLY A 390 -13.95 -9.90 40.91
C GLY A 390 -14.19 -9.96 42.42
N GLU A 391 -14.07 -11.16 42.97
CA GLU A 391 -14.02 -11.40 44.41
C GLU A 391 -12.69 -10.82 44.94
N ARG A 392 -12.74 -9.63 45.57
CA ARG A 392 -11.56 -9.00 46.17
C ARG A 392 -11.15 -9.70 47.48
N ALA A 393 -9.86 -9.98 47.59
CA ALA A 393 -9.15 -10.24 48.84
C ALA A 393 -7.93 -9.30 48.91
N ASP A 394 -7.52 -8.93 50.12
CA ASP A 394 -6.27 -8.20 50.33
C ASP A 394 -5.13 -9.19 50.61
N VAL A 395 -3.92 -8.88 50.17
CA VAL A 395 -2.74 -9.75 50.23
C VAL A 395 -1.49 -9.01 50.66
N GLU A 396 -0.58 -9.73 51.31
CA GLU A 396 0.72 -9.18 51.72
C GLU A 396 1.63 -8.99 50.51
N CYS A 397 2.02 -7.75 50.24
CA CYS A 397 3.09 -7.38 49.35
C CYS A 397 3.98 -6.36 50.07
N PRO A 398 5.31 -6.57 50.19
CA PRO A 398 6.22 -5.66 50.87
C PRO A 398 6.18 -4.25 50.28
N ASP A 399 6.10 -3.22 51.15
CA ASP A 399 6.03 -1.82 50.71
C ASP A 399 7.25 -1.39 49.86
N SER A 400 8.39 -2.07 50.02
CA SER A 400 9.58 -1.88 49.18
C SER A 400 9.37 -2.27 47.71
N LEU A 401 8.45 -3.20 47.41
CA LEU A 401 8.09 -3.62 46.05
C LEU A 401 6.94 -2.79 45.46
N LEU A 402 6.25 -1.97 46.27
CA LEU A 402 5.13 -1.11 45.85
C LEU A 402 5.58 0.30 45.43
N VAL A 403 6.88 0.58 45.50
CA VAL A 403 7.52 1.78 44.95
C VAL A 403 7.29 1.85 43.43
N PRO A 404 7.08 3.04 42.83
CA PRO A 404 7.03 3.22 41.37
C PRO A 404 8.18 2.49 40.64
N GLY A 405 7.84 1.90 39.48
CA GLY A 405 8.76 1.09 38.67
C GLY A 405 9.04 -0.34 39.14
N ASN A 406 8.58 -0.76 40.34
CA ASN A 406 8.75 -2.14 40.82
C ASN A 406 7.57 -3.08 40.54
N CYS A 407 6.54 -2.69 39.79
CA CYS A 407 5.32 -3.51 39.61
C CYS A 407 5.54 -4.90 38.98
N ILE A 408 6.60 -5.07 38.16
CA ILE A 408 7.01 -6.39 37.65
C ILE A 408 7.51 -7.30 38.79
N LEU A 409 8.27 -6.74 39.75
CA LEU A 409 8.76 -7.47 40.93
C LEU A 409 7.63 -7.76 41.92
N ALA A 410 6.72 -6.80 42.17
CA ALA A 410 5.52 -7.03 42.97
C ALA A 410 4.62 -8.12 42.37
N SER A 411 4.54 -8.19 41.05
CA SER A 411 3.81 -9.25 40.33
C SER A 411 4.51 -10.60 40.44
N LEU A 412 5.84 -10.68 40.26
CA LEU A 412 6.60 -11.92 40.46
C LEU A 412 6.52 -12.42 41.92
N TYR A 413 6.63 -11.52 42.89
CA TYR A 413 6.40 -11.81 44.31
C TYR A 413 5.01 -12.41 44.51
N SER A 414 3.97 -11.79 43.95
CA SER A 414 2.58 -12.26 44.02
C SER A 414 2.34 -13.64 43.37
N LEU A 415 3.19 -14.04 42.41
CA LEU A 415 3.22 -15.37 41.78
C LEU A 415 4.09 -16.39 42.55
N GLY A 416 4.63 -16.02 43.72
CA GLY A 416 5.39 -16.92 44.60
C GLY A 416 6.91 -16.88 44.42
N PHE A 417 7.45 -15.96 43.62
CA PHE A 417 8.91 -15.76 43.44
C PHE A 417 9.46 -14.76 44.46
N HIS A 418 9.13 -14.98 45.74
CA HIS A 418 9.36 -14.02 46.83
C HIS A 418 10.85 -13.72 47.04
N GLU A 419 11.67 -14.77 47.15
CA GLU A 419 13.12 -14.67 47.39
C GLU A 419 13.82 -13.98 46.23
N GLN A 420 13.42 -14.30 44.99
CA GLN A 420 14.00 -13.73 43.78
C GLN A 420 13.69 -12.22 43.65
N ALA A 421 12.43 -11.84 43.89
CA ALA A 421 12.00 -10.44 43.81
C ALA A 421 12.70 -9.55 44.86
N LEU A 422 12.86 -10.05 46.09
CA LEU A 422 13.57 -9.35 47.16
C LEU A 422 15.09 -9.33 46.92
N ALA A 423 15.70 -10.45 46.55
CA ALA A 423 17.14 -10.52 46.26
C ALA A 423 17.55 -9.64 45.08
N MET A 424 16.67 -9.41 44.09
CA MET A 424 16.93 -8.43 43.03
C MET A 424 16.87 -6.98 43.53
N GLN A 425 16.03 -6.67 44.51
CA GLN A 425 15.95 -5.35 45.13
C GLN A 425 17.17 -5.03 46.02
N ASP A 426 17.68 -6.01 46.79
CA ASP A 426 18.79 -5.78 47.71
C ASP A 426 20.17 -5.63 47.03
N ARG A 427 20.32 -6.10 45.78
CA ARG A 427 21.56 -6.04 45.00
C ARG A 427 21.84 -4.63 44.42
N ARG A 428 22.06 -3.63 45.29
CA ARG A 428 22.35 -2.23 44.92
C ARG A 428 23.48 -2.05 43.91
N GLU A 429 24.52 -2.87 43.98
CA GLU A 429 25.68 -2.78 43.07
C GLU A 429 25.39 -3.34 41.66
N HIS A 430 24.27 -4.04 41.45
CA HIS A 430 23.97 -4.68 40.17
C HIS A 430 23.58 -3.65 39.09
N PRO A 431 24.06 -3.77 37.82
CA PRO A 431 23.76 -2.80 36.76
C PRO A 431 22.26 -2.53 36.55
N HIS A 432 21.40 -3.54 36.72
CA HIS A 432 19.94 -3.39 36.56
C HIS A 432 19.29 -2.60 37.70
N GLN A 433 19.93 -2.54 38.88
CA GLN A 433 19.46 -1.73 40.00
C GLN A 433 19.93 -0.28 39.84
N GLN A 434 21.16 -0.05 39.37
CA GLN A 434 21.62 1.29 38.99
C GLN A 434 20.82 1.86 37.80
N TYR A 435 20.43 1.04 36.83
CA TYR A 435 19.53 1.45 35.73
C TYR A 435 18.17 1.92 36.27
N PHE A 436 17.57 1.13 37.16
CA PHE A 436 16.31 1.46 37.83
C PHE A 436 16.41 2.77 38.62
N GLU A 437 17.44 2.93 39.46
CA GLU A 437 17.68 4.13 40.26
C GLU A 437 17.91 5.39 39.41
N ARG A 438 18.42 5.25 38.18
CA ARG A 438 18.57 6.35 37.21
C ARG A 438 17.31 6.65 36.39
N ARG A 439 16.36 5.72 36.25
CA ARG A 439 15.28 5.79 35.23
C ARG A 439 13.85 5.59 35.77
N GLY A 440 13.68 5.12 37.00
CA GLY A 440 12.38 4.92 37.63
C GLY A 440 11.53 3.78 37.06
N HIS A 441 12.08 2.93 36.19
CA HIS A 441 11.38 1.82 35.53
C HIS A 441 12.31 0.63 35.26
N ARG A 442 11.75 -0.55 34.95
CA ARG A 442 12.50 -1.77 34.59
C ARG A 442 11.95 -2.42 33.31
N THR A 443 12.80 -3.12 32.56
CA THR A 443 12.34 -4.02 31.49
C THR A 443 12.02 -5.43 32.01
N TYR A 444 11.18 -6.18 31.30
CA TYR A 444 10.96 -7.59 31.60
C TYR A 444 12.25 -8.42 31.47
N GLU A 445 13.14 -8.08 30.54
CA GLU A 445 14.46 -8.71 30.41
C GLU A 445 15.34 -8.49 31.65
N GLN A 446 15.47 -7.25 32.12
CA GLN A 446 16.28 -6.92 33.30
C GLN A 446 15.82 -7.67 34.55
N VAL A 447 14.50 -7.84 34.68
CA VAL A 447 13.88 -8.58 35.79
C VAL A 447 14.06 -10.09 35.62
N ALA A 448 13.85 -10.64 34.42
CA ALA A 448 14.11 -12.05 34.13
C ALA A 448 15.55 -12.46 34.46
N GLN A 449 16.52 -11.67 34.00
CA GLN A 449 17.95 -11.88 34.26
C GLN A 449 18.32 -11.64 35.74
N GLY A 450 17.78 -10.58 36.37
CA GLY A 450 18.11 -10.23 37.76
C GLY A 450 17.53 -11.17 38.81
N CYS A 451 16.37 -11.77 38.53
CA CYS A 451 15.69 -12.76 39.36
C CYS A 451 16.11 -14.22 39.08
N ASP A 452 16.86 -14.48 38.01
CA ASP A 452 17.09 -15.83 37.44
C ASP A 452 15.78 -16.58 37.11
N VAL A 453 14.86 -15.89 36.43
CA VAL A 453 13.52 -16.38 36.09
C VAL A 453 13.27 -16.25 34.59
N ARG A 454 13.06 -17.38 33.89
CA ARG A 454 12.76 -17.37 32.45
C ARG A 454 11.30 -16.95 32.20
N LEU A 455 11.15 -15.90 31.40
CA LEU A 455 9.88 -15.37 30.92
C LEU A 455 9.67 -15.71 29.44
N PHE A 456 8.47 -16.19 29.09
CA PHE A 456 8.08 -16.56 27.73
C PHE A 456 6.97 -15.62 27.20
N PRO A 457 7.28 -14.65 26.31
CA PRO A 457 6.28 -13.71 25.80
C PRO A 457 5.27 -14.36 24.85
N ARG A 458 3.99 -14.02 24.98
CA ARG A 458 2.87 -14.38 24.08
C ARG A 458 1.97 -13.17 23.82
N LEU A 459 1.14 -13.24 22.78
CA LEU A 459 0.18 -12.17 22.39
C LEU A 459 -1.30 -12.57 22.55
N ASP A 460 -1.54 -13.80 23.00
CA ASP A 460 -2.85 -14.42 23.21
C ASP A 460 -2.84 -15.25 24.51
N PHE A 461 -4.03 -15.40 25.11
CA PHE A 461 -4.25 -16.18 26.34
C PHE A 461 -4.65 -17.64 26.04
N ASP A 462 -4.30 -18.13 24.86
CA ASP A 462 -4.56 -19.50 24.43
C ASP A 462 -3.48 -20.45 24.98
N GLY A 463 -3.88 -21.67 25.32
CA GLY A 463 -2.97 -22.71 25.85
C GLY A 463 -2.57 -22.56 27.33
N ALA A 464 -3.01 -21.50 28.03
CA ALA A 464 -2.91 -21.41 29.49
C ALA A 464 -3.68 -22.55 30.17
N LYS A 465 -3.12 -23.10 31.26
CA LYS A 465 -3.65 -24.26 32.00
C LYS A 465 -3.76 -23.92 33.48
N ALA A 466 -4.53 -24.70 34.24
CA ALA A 466 -4.48 -24.64 35.70
C ALA A 466 -3.03 -24.74 36.22
N GLY A 467 -2.63 -23.79 37.06
CA GLY A 467 -1.25 -23.63 37.55
C GLY A 467 -0.33 -22.78 36.67
N SER A 468 -0.75 -22.32 35.47
CA SER A 468 0.04 -21.37 34.67
C SER A 468 0.15 -20.02 35.41
N LYS A 469 1.39 -19.56 35.61
CA LYS A 469 1.75 -18.28 36.24
C LYS A 469 2.21 -17.29 35.18
N ILE A 470 1.59 -16.11 35.16
CA ILE A 470 1.65 -15.20 34.01
C ILE A 470 1.77 -13.76 34.52
N LEU A 471 2.69 -12.98 33.94
CA LEU A 471 2.71 -11.52 34.06
C LEU A 471 1.90 -10.92 32.91
N LEU A 472 0.85 -10.18 33.23
CA LEU A 472 -0.04 -9.52 32.28
C LEU A 472 0.37 -8.04 32.13
N HIS A 473 0.81 -7.67 30.93
CA HIS A 473 1.17 -6.30 30.60
C HIS A 473 -0.05 -5.54 30.05
N ILE A 474 -0.38 -4.41 30.67
CA ILE A 474 -1.50 -3.55 30.26
C ILE A 474 -1.06 -2.08 30.23
N VAL A 475 -1.93 -1.23 29.70
CA VAL A 475 -1.89 0.21 29.97
C VAL A 475 -2.98 0.54 30.99
N ALA A 476 -2.58 1.07 32.14
CA ALA A 476 -3.46 1.54 33.20
C ALA A 476 -3.32 3.08 33.28
N ASP A 477 -4.42 3.80 33.12
CA ASP A 477 -4.50 5.27 33.23
C ASP A 477 -3.42 6.05 32.45
N GLY A 478 -3.07 5.53 31.27
CA GLY A 478 -2.05 6.08 30.36
C GLY A 478 -0.68 5.41 30.47
N ASN A 479 -0.35 4.84 31.64
CA ASN A 479 0.96 4.30 31.96
C ASN A 479 1.06 2.79 31.68
N PRO A 480 2.21 2.27 31.21
CA PRO A 480 2.44 0.83 31.12
C PRO A 480 2.50 0.21 32.52
N HIS A 481 1.73 -0.85 32.77
CA HIS A 481 1.65 -1.54 34.07
C HIS A 481 1.82 -3.06 33.92
N CYS A 482 2.03 -3.73 35.05
CA CYS A 482 2.20 -5.18 35.14
C CYS A 482 1.30 -5.73 36.25
N LEU A 483 0.51 -6.75 35.91
CA LEU A 483 -0.35 -7.48 36.85
C LEU A 483 0.12 -8.93 36.96
N ALA A 484 0.03 -9.51 38.15
CA ALA A 484 0.16 -10.96 38.32
C ALA A 484 -1.15 -11.66 37.95
N LEU A 485 -1.05 -12.80 37.26
CA LEU A 485 -2.18 -13.60 36.81
C LEU A 485 -1.87 -15.10 36.99
N GLU A 486 -2.66 -15.78 37.81
CA GLU A 486 -2.57 -17.22 38.06
C GLU A 486 -3.88 -17.91 37.67
N VAL A 487 -3.78 -19.05 36.98
CA VAL A 487 -4.94 -19.86 36.59
C VAL A 487 -5.23 -20.90 37.68
N LEU A 488 -6.41 -20.85 38.27
CA LEU A 488 -6.81 -21.75 39.34
C LEU A 488 -7.29 -23.12 38.81
N PRO A 489 -7.32 -24.18 39.65
CA PRO A 489 -7.76 -25.53 39.24
C PRO A 489 -9.21 -25.64 38.75
N ASP A 490 -10.04 -24.61 38.98
CA ASP A 490 -11.45 -24.51 38.61
C ASP A 490 -11.70 -23.63 37.37
N ASP A 491 -10.64 -23.28 36.61
CA ASP A 491 -10.65 -22.33 35.48
C ASP A 491 -11.13 -20.91 35.86
N ARG A 492 -11.09 -20.55 37.14
CA ARG A 492 -11.07 -19.16 37.57
C ARG A 492 -9.66 -18.59 37.47
N LEU A 493 -9.58 -17.27 37.41
CA LEU A 493 -8.36 -16.50 37.23
C LEU A 493 -8.16 -15.58 38.44
N CYS A 494 -6.99 -15.68 39.04
CA CYS A 494 -6.57 -14.88 40.17
C CYS A 494 -5.64 -13.77 39.68
N VAL A 495 -6.14 -12.54 39.68
CA VAL A 495 -5.42 -11.33 39.25
C VAL A 495 -4.92 -10.60 40.50
N THR A 496 -3.63 -10.28 40.60
CA THR A 496 -3.07 -9.54 41.76
C THR A 496 -2.37 -8.25 41.29
N ASP A 497 -2.68 -7.15 41.98
CA ASP A 497 -2.15 -5.80 41.77
C ASP A 497 -1.70 -5.24 43.12
N GLY A 498 -0.39 -5.28 43.38
CA GLY A 498 0.20 -4.89 44.67
C GLY A 498 -0.41 -5.66 45.85
N LYS A 499 -1.13 -4.94 46.74
CA LYS A 499 -1.82 -5.50 47.92
C LYS A 499 -3.24 -6.00 47.65
N ALA A 500 -3.77 -5.87 46.43
CA ALA A 500 -5.14 -6.26 46.09
C ALA A 500 -5.17 -7.48 45.14
N ARG A 501 -5.96 -8.49 45.47
CA ARG A 501 -6.15 -9.73 44.69
C ARG A 501 -7.62 -9.88 44.33
N PHE A 502 -7.91 -10.26 43.08
CA PHE A 502 -9.26 -10.38 42.52
C PHE A 502 -9.43 -11.74 41.86
N THR A 503 -10.43 -12.51 42.29
CA THR A 503 -10.79 -13.78 41.62
C THR A 503 -11.95 -13.55 40.67
N VAL A 504 -11.77 -13.87 39.39
CA VAL A 504 -12.79 -13.76 38.33
C VAL A 504 -12.96 -15.08 37.59
N SER A 505 -14.12 -15.32 36.97
CA SER A 505 -14.26 -16.45 36.04
C SER A 505 -13.57 -16.16 34.71
N ARG A 506 -13.15 -17.22 34.00
CA ARG A 506 -12.56 -17.12 32.65
C ARG A 506 -13.36 -16.23 31.71
N ALA A 507 -14.70 -16.35 31.72
CA ALA A 507 -15.58 -15.55 30.87
C ALA A 507 -15.61 -14.05 31.25
N VAL A 508 -15.44 -13.70 32.54
CA VAL A 508 -15.34 -12.29 32.98
C VAL A 508 -14.00 -11.68 32.55
N PHE A 509 -12.91 -12.46 32.59
CA PHE A 509 -11.60 -12.02 32.09
C PHE A 509 -11.59 -11.86 30.56
N ASP A 510 -12.13 -12.83 29.81
CA ASP A 510 -12.26 -12.71 28.35
C ASP A 510 -13.11 -11.48 27.97
N GLU A 511 -14.20 -11.20 28.70
CA GLU A 511 -14.98 -9.96 28.52
C GLU A 511 -14.16 -8.71 28.88
N ALA A 512 -13.39 -8.72 29.98
CA ALA A 512 -12.51 -7.61 30.38
C ALA A 512 -11.46 -7.29 29.31
N VAL A 513 -10.89 -8.31 28.65
CA VAL A 513 -9.96 -8.16 27.52
C VAL A 513 -10.68 -7.63 26.27
N GLU A 514 -11.85 -8.17 25.91
CA GLU A 514 -12.63 -7.68 24.74
C GLU A 514 -13.18 -6.25 24.91
N VAL A 515 -13.52 -5.84 26.14
CA VAL A 515 -14.02 -4.49 26.45
C VAL A 515 -12.87 -3.50 26.63
N GLY A 516 -11.83 -3.90 27.38
CA GLY A 516 -10.79 -3.01 27.89
C GLY A 516 -9.55 -2.85 27.03
N SER A 517 -9.36 -3.64 25.96
CA SER A 517 -8.30 -3.40 24.98
C SER A 517 -8.85 -2.94 23.62
N ASP A 518 -8.36 -1.79 23.14
CA ASP A 518 -8.46 -1.41 21.73
C ASP A 518 -7.48 -2.21 20.84
N MET A 519 -6.44 -2.77 21.45
CA MET A 519 -5.29 -3.35 20.77
C MET A 519 -5.39 -4.88 20.83
N LYS A 520 -5.41 -5.52 19.67
CA LYS A 520 -5.59 -6.98 19.56
C LYS A 520 -4.40 -7.88 19.97
N PRO A 521 -3.17 -7.40 20.30
CA PRO A 521 -2.20 -8.20 21.05
C PRO A 521 -2.35 -7.93 22.55
N LEU A 522 -2.66 -8.98 23.33
CA LEU A 522 -2.59 -8.93 24.78
C LEU A 522 -1.21 -9.46 25.17
N VAL A 523 -0.29 -8.59 25.62
CA VAL A 523 1.08 -9.03 25.92
C VAL A 523 1.13 -9.72 27.29
N LEU A 524 1.57 -10.96 27.27
CA LEU A 524 1.60 -11.88 28.41
C LEU A 524 2.98 -12.50 28.51
N PHE A 525 3.54 -12.64 29.71
CA PHE A 525 4.80 -13.34 29.94
C PHE A 525 4.56 -14.54 30.86
N PHE A 526 4.59 -15.73 30.28
CA PHE A 526 4.45 -16.98 31.05
C PHE A 526 5.75 -17.23 31.83
N VAL A 527 5.63 -17.53 33.12
CA VAL A 527 6.76 -17.61 34.05
C VAL A 527 7.15 -19.07 34.25
N ALA A 528 8.42 -19.41 33.94
CA ALA A 528 8.99 -20.76 34.09
C ALA A 528 8.29 -21.92 33.35
N GLU A 529 7.35 -21.65 32.44
CA GLU A 529 6.56 -22.66 31.72
C GLU A 529 7.24 -23.14 30.42
N GLN A 530 7.99 -24.25 30.46
CA GLN A 530 8.41 -24.95 29.24
C GLN A 530 7.27 -25.81 28.67
N THR A 531 6.74 -25.43 27.50
CA THR A 531 5.85 -26.28 26.69
C THR A 531 6.19 -26.17 25.20
N GLU A 532 6.53 -27.30 24.57
CA GLU A 532 7.03 -27.34 23.17
C GLU A 532 5.96 -26.96 22.12
N ASP A 533 4.67 -27.04 22.47
CA ASP A 533 3.54 -26.80 21.55
C ASP A 533 3.02 -25.34 21.52
N ALA A 534 3.50 -24.44 22.39
CA ALA A 534 2.81 -23.17 22.71
C ALA A 534 3.24 -21.94 21.88
N LEU A 535 3.44 -22.09 20.57
CA LEU A 535 3.87 -20.99 19.69
C LEU A 535 2.70 -20.15 19.14
N THR A 536 2.39 -19.02 19.80
CA THR A 536 1.45 -17.96 19.36
C THR A 536 1.54 -17.70 17.85
N HIS A 537 0.48 -18.05 17.11
CA HIS A 537 0.30 -17.81 15.67
C HIS A 537 1.55 -18.04 14.79
N HIS A 538 2.33 -19.10 15.09
CA HIS A 538 3.57 -19.49 14.41
C HIS A 538 4.76 -18.51 14.51
N ALA A 539 4.78 -17.57 15.46
CA ALA A 539 6.01 -16.85 15.83
C ALA A 539 7.06 -17.80 16.46
N THR A 540 8.35 -17.45 16.41
CA THR A 540 9.41 -18.18 17.14
C THR A 540 9.72 -17.49 18.48
N GLU A 541 10.31 -18.25 19.42
CA GLU A 541 10.78 -17.69 20.70
C GLU A 541 11.79 -16.55 20.48
N GLU A 542 12.69 -16.68 19.49
CA GLU A 542 13.65 -15.64 19.07
C GLU A 542 13.00 -14.35 18.52
N GLU A 543 11.77 -14.42 18.00
CA GLU A 543 11.04 -13.24 17.55
C GLU A 543 10.30 -12.60 18.74
N LEU A 544 9.65 -13.44 19.54
CA LEU A 544 8.88 -13.02 20.71
C LEU A 544 9.74 -12.47 21.84
N SER A 545 11.00 -12.91 21.98
CA SER A 545 11.94 -12.43 23.00
C SER A 545 12.21 -10.93 22.91
N SER A 546 12.04 -10.31 21.75
CA SER A 546 12.09 -8.84 21.60
C SER A 546 11.09 -8.12 22.52
N LEU A 547 9.96 -8.75 22.87
CA LEU A 547 8.99 -8.19 23.82
C LEU A 547 9.52 -8.12 25.26
N LEU A 548 10.66 -8.74 25.59
CA LEU A 548 11.31 -8.58 26.89
C LEU A 548 11.97 -7.19 27.04
N GLU A 549 12.22 -6.47 25.93
CA GLU A 549 12.60 -5.04 25.94
C GLU A 549 11.46 -4.13 26.45
N LEU A 550 10.22 -4.63 26.60
CA LEU A 550 9.10 -3.85 27.14
C LEU A 550 9.33 -3.44 28.60
N GLN A 551 8.80 -2.27 28.95
CA GLN A 551 8.93 -1.63 30.26
C GLN A 551 7.58 -1.58 30.99
N ALA A 552 7.60 -1.55 32.32
CA ALA A 552 6.42 -1.28 33.13
C ALA A 552 6.73 -0.30 34.28
N ALA A 553 5.69 0.45 34.67
CA ALA A 553 5.67 1.53 35.64
C ALA A 553 6.76 2.60 35.42
N GLY A 554 6.54 3.49 34.46
CA GLY A 554 7.17 4.82 34.51
C GLY A 554 6.43 5.72 35.49
N ASP A 555 7.16 6.52 36.27
CA ASP A 555 6.57 7.50 37.18
C ASP A 555 6.13 8.78 36.41
N ALA A 556 5.10 9.45 36.90
CA ALA A 556 4.50 10.60 36.25
C ALA A 556 5.18 11.94 36.56
N GLU A 557 6.04 12.03 37.59
CA GLU A 557 6.57 13.32 38.07
C GLU A 557 8.06 13.58 37.77
N ALA A 558 8.76 12.63 37.11
CA ALA A 558 10.17 12.78 36.74
C ALA A 558 10.37 13.53 35.41
N ASP A 559 10.60 14.85 35.48
CA ASP A 559 10.94 15.67 34.30
C ASP A 559 12.35 15.36 33.75
N GLY A 560 12.40 14.80 32.54
CA GLY A 560 13.51 14.97 31.58
C GLY A 560 14.80 14.16 31.80
N LEU A 561 14.95 13.05 31.08
CA LEU A 561 16.26 12.41 30.82
C LEU A 561 16.41 11.98 29.36
N ASP A 562 17.58 12.29 28.78
CA ASP A 562 17.96 11.83 27.43
C ASP A 562 18.37 10.35 27.41
N LEU A 563 18.12 9.69 26.27
CA LEU A 563 18.69 8.37 25.95
C LEU A 563 19.99 8.55 25.15
N VAL A 564 21.07 8.86 25.87
CA VAL A 564 22.43 8.59 25.41
C VAL A 564 22.64 7.08 25.32
N ILE A 565 23.31 6.62 24.27
CA ILE A 565 23.93 5.29 24.20
C ILE A 565 25.39 5.50 24.57
N ASP A 566 25.86 4.84 25.63
CA ASP A 566 27.25 4.95 26.05
C ASP A 566 28.20 4.36 24.99
N VAL A 567 29.05 5.20 24.44
CA VAL A 567 30.32 4.82 23.80
C VAL A 567 31.38 5.64 24.53
N GLU A 568 32.41 4.98 25.05
CA GLU A 568 33.28 5.53 26.08
C GLU A 568 34.16 6.69 25.57
N ASP A 569 34.11 7.82 26.28
CA ASP A 569 34.90 9.00 26.01
C ASP A 569 36.21 8.96 26.82
N GLN A 570 37.34 9.31 26.20
CA GLN A 570 38.58 9.63 26.92
C GLN A 570 39.13 10.97 26.45
N CYS A 571 38.90 11.97 27.30
CA CYS A 571 39.15 13.38 27.04
C CYS A 571 40.56 13.82 27.48
N ALA A 572 41.14 14.79 26.78
CA ALA A 572 42.22 15.64 27.29
C ALA A 572 42.24 17.03 26.63
N ASP A 573 41.85 18.03 27.41
CA ASP A 573 42.28 19.44 27.43
C ASP A 573 42.39 20.30 26.15
N LEU A 574 41.64 21.41 26.18
CA LEU A 574 41.85 22.62 25.37
C LEU A 574 43.08 23.40 25.90
N PRO A 575 43.89 24.07 25.05
CA PRO A 575 43.54 25.47 24.72
C PRO A 575 44.04 26.06 23.37
N THR A 576 43.30 27.08 22.92
CA THR A 576 43.75 28.22 22.07
C THR A 576 44.12 28.00 20.59
N GLU A 577 44.21 29.13 19.87
CA GLU A 577 44.18 29.24 18.41
C GLU A 577 45.51 28.89 17.70
N THR A 578 45.45 28.14 16.59
CA THR A 578 46.07 28.54 15.30
C THR A 578 45.49 27.75 14.11
N ASP A 579 45.65 28.26 12.89
CA ASP A 579 45.50 27.50 11.63
C ASP A 579 46.66 26.50 11.49
N GLU A 580 46.40 25.23 11.15
CA GLU A 580 47.05 24.47 10.06
C GLU A 580 46.31 23.13 9.78
N ASP A 581 46.85 22.24 8.93
CA ASP A 581 46.04 21.29 8.14
C ASP A 581 46.32 19.78 8.38
N ALA A 582 45.27 18.98 8.16
CA ALA A 582 45.23 17.52 7.88
C ALA A 582 45.33 16.51 9.04
N SER A 583 44.74 15.32 8.79
CA SER A 583 44.47 14.19 9.71
C SER A 583 43.48 14.54 10.85
N ASP A 584 42.53 13.68 11.24
CA ASP A 584 42.17 12.35 10.73
C ASP A 584 40.70 12.27 10.29
N ALA A 585 40.37 11.16 9.63
CA ALA A 585 39.00 10.80 9.28
C ALA A 585 38.70 9.39 9.79
N ASP A 586 37.65 9.24 10.61
CA ASP A 586 36.62 8.22 10.42
C ASP A 586 35.48 8.32 11.46
N GLU A 587 34.56 9.28 11.30
CA GLU A 587 33.23 9.18 11.93
C GLU A 587 32.10 9.93 11.18
N ALA A 588 31.99 9.70 9.86
CA ALA A 588 30.89 10.27 9.06
C ALA A 588 30.54 9.43 7.82
N ALA A 589 30.16 8.15 8.01
CA ALA A 589 29.78 7.24 6.93
C ALA A 589 28.39 7.53 6.28
N GLU A 590 27.98 8.81 6.17
CA GLU A 590 26.94 9.19 5.21
C GLU A 590 27.43 8.88 3.77
N HIS A 591 26.50 8.59 2.85
CA HIS A 591 26.83 8.24 1.46
C HIS A 591 27.63 9.34 0.73
N ILE A 592 28.97 9.26 0.77
CA ILE A 592 29.88 10.11 0.02
C ILE A 592 29.59 9.93 -1.48
N THR A 593 29.02 10.98 -2.08
CA THR A 593 28.63 11.00 -3.50
C THR A 593 29.88 11.23 -4.36
N ARG A 594 30.72 10.20 -4.51
CA ARG A 594 31.91 10.25 -5.37
C ARG A 594 31.49 10.48 -6.83
N VAL A 595 32.08 11.50 -7.47
CA VAL A 595 31.90 11.75 -8.91
C VAL A 595 33.02 11.09 -9.71
N ALA A 596 32.73 10.75 -10.97
CA ALA A 596 33.69 10.13 -11.88
C ALA A 596 34.88 11.06 -12.21
N ASP A 597 36.01 10.45 -12.54
CA ASP A 597 37.31 11.12 -12.71
C ASP A 597 37.29 12.24 -13.76
N GLU A 598 36.50 12.11 -14.83
CA GLU A 598 36.31 13.15 -15.84
C GLU A 598 35.69 14.44 -15.24
N ILE A 599 34.75 14.29 -14.31
CA ILE A 599 34.08 15.41 -13.63
C ILE A 599 35.07 16.05 -12.63
N LEU A 600 35.85 15.24 -11.91
CA LEU A 600 36.91 15.73 -11.03
C LEU A 600 37.98 16.50 -11.82
N ALA A 601 38.44 15.98 -12.96
CA ALA A 601 39.42 16.64 -13.82
C ALA A 601 38.87 17.96 -14.39
N ALA A 602 37.59 18.01 -14.78
CA ALA A 602 36.94 19.25 -15.21
C ALA A 602 36.88 20.30 -14.08
N MET A 603 36.51 19.91 -12.86
CA MET A 603 36.47 20.83 -11.71
C MET A 603 37.87 21.26 -11.24
N LYS A 604 38.87 20.35 -11.29
CA LYS A 604 40.29 20.64 -11.07
C LYS A 604 40.80 21.70 -12.05
N THR A 605 40.41 21.58 -13.33
CA THR A 605 40.72 22.56 -14.38
C THR A 605 39.99 23.89 -14.16
N GLU A 606 38.73 23.88 -13.70
CA GLU A 606 37.99 25.10 -13.33
C GLU A 606 38.71 25.88 -12.24
N VAL A 607 39.08 25.21 -11.15
CA VAL A 607 39.81 25.81 -10.03
C VAL A 607 41.20 26.31 -10.46
N ALA A 608 41.96 25.51 -11.21
CA ALA A 608 43.26 25.90 -11.74
C ALA A 608 43.20 27.15 -12.65
N ASN A 609 42.14 27.30 -13.45
CA ASN A 609 41.93 28.50 -14.27
C ASN A 609 41.64 29.75 -13.42
N TRP A 610 40.89 29.63 -12.31
CA TRP A 610 40.66 30.76 -11.39
C TRP A 610 41.92 31.17 -10.61
N LEU A 611 42.82 30.22 -10.32
CA LEU A 611 44.09 30.48 -9.62
C LEU A 611 45.20 30.98 -10.54
N SER A 612 45.28 30.51 -11.80
CA SER A 612 46.40 30.82 -12.71
C SER A 612 46.30 32.21 -13.36
N GLY A 613 45.26 32.51 -14.15
CA GLY A 613 45.25 33.71 -15.01
C GLY A 613 43.88 34.29 -15.37
N GLY A 614 43.86 35.58 -15.74
CA GLY A 614 42.70 36.30 -16.32
C GLY A 614 41.52 36.55 -15.36
N ALA A 615 40.93 35.50 -14.80
CA ALA A 615 39.70 35.55 -14.00
C ALA A 615 39.85 36.34 -12.68
N LYS A 616 41.10 36.62 -12.25
CA LYS A 616 41.47 37.51 -11.12
C LYS A 616 40.90 38.93 -11.21
N TYR A 617 40.33 39.34 -12.34
CA TYR A 617 39.64 40.63 -12.53
C TYR A 617 38.11 40.51 -12.67
N GLN A 618 37.55 39.30 -12.74
CA GLN A 618 36.11 39.06 -12.97
C GLN A 618 35.27 38.82 -11.70
N ILE A 619 35.85 38.99 -10.50
CA ILE A 619 35.10 38.93 -9.24
C ILE A 619 34.20 40.18 -9.16
N LYS A 620 32.94 40.05 -9.55
CA LYS A 620 31.94 41.12 -9.39
C LYS A 620 31.84 41.52 -7.92
N ALA A 621 31.94 42.82 -7.68
CA ALA A 621 31.52 43.45 -6.45
C ALA A 621 30.09 43.97 -6.64
N ASP A 622 29.10 43.16 -6.24
CA ASP A 622 27.76 43.69 -6.00
C ASP A 622 27.86 44.52 -4.70
N LEU A 623 27.46 45.80 -4.75
CA LEU A 623 27.47 46.79 -3.66
C LEU A 623 28.10 46.31 -2.33
N ASP A 624 29.39 46.61 -2.19
CA ASP A 624 30.27 46.35 -1.05
C ASP A 624 30.67 44.89 -0.70
N MET A 625 30.15 43.88 -1.40
CA MET A 625 30.46 42.46 -1.16
C MET A 625 31.16 41.78 -2.35
N PHE A 626 32.33 41.19 -2.12
CA PHE A 626 33.02 40.33 -3.11
C PHE A 626 32.65 38.87 -2.89
N ARG A 627 32.31 38.13 -3.96
CA ARG A 627 31.75 36.78 -3.88
C ARG A 627 32.68 35.71 -4.45
N CYS A 628 32.65 34.50 -3.91
CA CYS A 628 33.30 33.35 -4.54
C CYS A 628 32.50 32.95 -5.80
N PRO A 629 33.13 32.80 -6.98
CA PRO A 629 32.40 32.41 -8.19
C PRO A 629 31.91 30.95 -8.15
N LEU A 630 32.62 30.08 -7.41
CA LEU A 630 32.43 28.62 -7.38
C LEU A 630 31.47 28.14 -6.26
N CYS A 631 31.29 28.94 -5.21
CA CYS A 631 30.39 28.65 -4.09
C CYS A 631 29.07 29.46 -4.20
N PRO A 632 27.89 28.87 -3.95
CA PRO A 632 26.60 29.54 -4.11
C PRO A 632 26.46 30.90 -3.39
N PHE A 633 26.84 31.02 -2.11
CA PHE A 633 26.58 32.24 -1.31
C PHE A 633 27.82 32.88 -0.63
N ARG A 634 28.99 32.23 -0.64
CA ARG A 634 30.20 32.70 0.08
C ARG A 634 30.65 34.08 -0.42
N SER A 635 30.73 35.06 0.48
CA SER A 635 31.13 36.44 0.15
C SER A 635 31.66 37.23 1.35
N TRP A 636 32.47 38.27 1.10
CA TRP A 636 33.22 39.05 2.10
C TRP A 636 33.11 40.57 1.87
N PRO A 637 33.02 41.38 2.95
CA PRO A 637 33.05 42.85 2.88
C PRO A 637 34.46 43.42 2.60
N LYS A 638 34.49 44.70 2.21
CA LYS A 638 35.59 45.41 1.50
C LYS A 638 37.00 45.46 2.15
N LYS A 639 37.92 46.07 1.37
CA LYS A 639 39.38 46.25 1.57
C LYS A 639 40.27 44.99 1.54
N GLN A 640 39.97 43.90 2.25
CA GLN A 640 40.78 42.65 2.14
C GLN A 640 40.12 41.51 1.35
N ALA A 641 38.82 41.64 1.04
CA ALA A 641 37.97 40.60 0.43
C ALA A 641 38.59 39.81 -0.73
N LYS A 642 39.31 40.46 -1.65
CA LYS A 642 39.92 39.80 -2.82
C LYS A 642 40.98 38.76 -2.43
N ARG A 643 41.78 39.02 -1.38
CA ARG A 643 42.74 38.06 -0.83
C ARG A 643 42.01 36.91 -0.13
N CYS A 644 40.91 37.21 0.56
CA CYS A 644 40.07 36.21 1.23
C CYS A 644 39.37 35.25 0.25
N VAL A 645 38.85 35.75 -0.89
CA VAL A 645 38.25 34.91 -1.94
C VAL A 645 39.28 33.95 -2.53
N LEU A 646 40.51 34.43 -2.82
CA LEU A 646 41.57 33.58 -3.36
C LEU A 646 42.04 32.53 -2.35
N LYS A 647 42.35 32.93 -1.10
CA LYS A 647 42.65 31.99 0.01
C LYS A 647 41.54 30.96 0.21
N HIS A 648 40.26 31.34 0.04
CA HIS A 648 39.15 30.41 0.19
C HIS A 648 39.06 29.39 -0.96
N ILE A 649 39.32 29.80 -2.21
CA ILE A 649 39.41 28.86 -3.33
C ILE A 649 40.55 27.86 -3.07
N GLU A 650 41.72 28.38 -2.68
CA GLU A 650 42.93 27.62 -2.37
C GLU A 650 42.75 26.61 -1.22
N LYS A 651 42.22 27.02 -0.05
CA LYS A 651 42.05 26.14 1.14
C LYS A 651 40.79 25.24 1.12
N HIS A 652 39.78 25.53 0.29
CA HIS A 652 38.49 24.79 0.33
C HIS A 652 38.05 24.14 -0.98
N HIS A 653 38.39 24.66 -2.15
CA HIS A 653 38.12 23.99 -3.42
C HIS A 653 39.28 23.05 -3.76
N VAL A 654 39.39 21.97 -2.98
CA VAL A 654 40.46 20.97 -3.05
C VAL A 654 39.92 19.57 -3.38
N GLU A 655 40.80 18.68 -3.85
CA GLU A 655 40.45 17.35 -4.36
C GLU A 655 39.80 16.45 -3.29
N ALA A 656 40.32 16.51 -2.05
CA ALA A 656 39.74 15.83 -0.88
C ALA A 656 38.29 16.26 -0.55
N LYS A 657 37.85 17.42 -1.05
CA LYS A 657 36.47 17.93 -0.92
C LYS A 657 35.73 17.89 -2.27
N GLN A 658 36.23 17.09 -3.21
CA GLN A 658 35.75 16.95 -4.60
C GLN A 658 35.54 18.32 -5.30
N TYR A 659 36.33 19.33 -4.94
CA TYR A 659 36.20 20.73 -5.36
C TYR A 659 34.85 21.41 -5.01
N VAL A 660 33.99 20.81 -4.17
CA VAL A 660 32.66 21.32 -3.80
C VAL A 660 32.51 21.41 -2.26
N PRO A 661 33.09 22.44 -1.61
CA PRO A 661 33.02 22.60 -0.16
C PRO A 661 31.63 22.99 0.37
N SER A 662 30.62 23.19 -0.50
CA SER A 662 29.28 23.63 -0.09
C SER A 662 28.31 22.51 0.31
N GLY A 663 28.60 21.26 -0.05
CA GLY A 663 27.77 20.10 0.25
C GLY A 663 27.25 19.33 -0.98
N THR A 664 26.55 18.22 -0.71
CA THR A 664 26.18 17.24 -1.73
C THR A 664 25.14 17.74 -2.73
N LYS A 665 24.36 18.78 -2.41
CA LYS A 665 23.30 19.27 -3.31
C LYS A 665 23.83 20.15 -4.45
N GLN A 666 24.91 20.91 -4.23
CA GLN A 666 25.63 21.51 -5.36
C GLN A 666 26.28 20.41 -6.22
N LEU A 667 26.87 19.38 -5.59
CA LEU A 667 27.49 18.26 -6.31
C LEU A 667 26.47 17.46 -7.15
N LYS A 668 25.24 17.26 -6.66
CA LYS A 668 24.13 16.63 -7.41
C LYS A 668 23.65 17.49 -8.58
N LEU A 669 23.71 18.82 -8.48
CA LEU A 669 23.50 19.72 -9.62
C LEU A 669 24.67 19.69 -10.61
N ILE A 670 25.91 19.52 -10.15
CA ILE A 670 27.09 19.35 -11.01
C ILE A 670 26.99 18.06 -11.83
N ILE A 671 26.57 16.95 -11.21
CA ILE A 671 26.27 15.69 -11.91
C ILE A 671 25.19 15.94 -12.97
N ALA A 672 24.03 16.50 -12.59
CA ALA A 672 22.95 16.78 -13.53
C ALA A 672 23.36 17.75 -14.67
N LEU A 673 24.25 18.71 -14.41
CA LEU A 673 24.79 19.62 -15.43
C LEU A 673 25.83 18.94 -16.33
N HIS A 674 26.63 18.02 -15.80
CA HIS A 674 27.57 17.21 -16.57
C HIS A 674 26.80 16.25 -17.48
N ASP A 675 25.84 15.51 -16.94
CA ASP A 675 25.01 14.56 -17.70
C ASP A 675 24.22 15.30 -18.79
N CYS A 676 23.71 16.50 -18.49
CA CYS A 676 23.11 17.41 -19.47
C CYS A 676 24.12 17.86 -20.54
N ALA A 677 25.35 18.25 -20.18
CA ALA A 677 26.38 18.67 -21.14
C ALA A 677 26.82 17.51 -22.07
N GLN A 678 26.93 16.29 -21.53
CA GLN A 678 27.17 15.07 -22.29
C GLN A 678 26.01 14.79 -23.26
N CYS A 679 24.75 14.93 -22.81
CA CYS A 679 23.56 14.84 -23.68
C CYS A 679 23.51 15.94 -24.76
N GLU A 680 23.96 17.16 -24.46
CA GLU A 680 24.05 18.28 -25.39
C GLU A 680 25.19 18.14 -26.43
N ARG A 681 26.09 17.16 -26.29
CA ARG A 681 27.40 17.07 -26.99
C ARG A 681 28.28 18.32 -26.90
N ARG A 682 27.97 19.27 -26.01
CA ARG A 682 28.78 20.49 -25.87
C ARG A 682 30.05 20.15 -25.09
N ARG A 683 31.21 20.45 -25.66
CA ARG A 683 32.41 20.78 -24.87
C ARG A 683 32.14 22.08 -24.11
N ARG A 684 31.29 22.04 -23.09
CA ARG A 684 31.20 23.12 -22.10
C ARG A 684 32.58 23.22 -21.46
N GLY A 685 33.11 24.44 -21.37
CA GLY A 685 34.36 24.67 -20.65
C GLY A 685 34.23 24.26 -19.18
N PRO A 686 35.35 24.15 -18.44
CA PRO A 686 35.34 23.80 -17.03
C PRO A 686 34.69 24.92 -16.21
N THR A 687 33.36 24.85 -16.09
CA THR A 687 32.47 25.89 -15.51
C THR A 687 31.31 25.28 -14.73
N TYR A 688 31.41 24.01 -14.30
CA TYR A 688 30.35 23.27 -13.62
C TYR A 688 30.12 23.78 -12.18
N LEU A 689 31.19 24.16 -11.47
CA LEU A 689 31.10 24.76 -10.14
C LEU A 689 30.37 26.11 -10.22
N LYS A 690 30.77 26.97 -11.17
CA LYS A 690 30.08 28.25 -11.42
C LYS A 690 28.62 28.07 -11.85
N SER A 691 28.34 27.21 -12.83
CA SER A 691 26.96 27.01 -13.33
C SER A 691 26.02 26.43 -12.28
N SER A 692 26.48 25.51 -11.43
CA SER A 692 25.68 25.00 -10.32
C SER A 692 25.46 26.05 -9.23
N ALA A 693 26.46 26.90 -8.95
CA ALA A 693 26.31 28.04 -8.05
C ALA A 693 25.29 29.07 -8.58
N ASP A 694 25.32 29.38 -9.88
CA ASP A 694 24.37 30.32 -10.51
C ASP A 694 22.92 29.78 -10.54
N ILE A 695 22.72 28.47 -10.73
CA ILE A 695 21.39 27.83 -10.62
C ILE A 695 20.87 27.84 -9.17
N LEU A 696 21.74 27.58 -8.18
CA LEU A 696 21.34 27.68 -6.77
C LEU A 696 21.01 29.13 -6.38
N ARG A 697 21.76 30.11 -6.88
CA ARG A 697 21.46 31.55 -6.65
C ARG A 697 20.10 31.97 -7.22
N SER A 698 19.67 31.43 -8.35
CA SER A 698 18.39 31.79 -8.96
C SER A 698 17.19 31.05 -8.35
N THR A 699 17.37 29.80 -7.91
CA THR A 699 16.26 28.96 -7.39
C THR A 699 16.09 28.99 -5.86
N VAL A 700 17.16 29.20 -5.09
CA VAL A 700 17.12 29.30 -3.62
C VAL A 700 16.85 30.76 -3.23
N GLN A 701 15.57 31.11 -3.20
CA GLN A 701 15.07 32.38 -2.67
C GLN A 701 14.34 32.16 -1.33
N PRO A 702 14.48 33.05 -0.32
CA PRO A 702 15.51 34.09 -0.23
C PRO A 702 16.93 33.48 -0.17
N PRO A 703 17.99 34.23 -0.53
CA PRO A 703 19.36 33.71 -0.56
C PRO A 703 19.89 33.40 0.85
N LEU A 704 20.78 32.42 0.94
CA LEU A 704 21.36 32.00 2.23
C LEU A 704 22.47 32.94 2.74
N SER A 705 22.69 32.89 4.06
CA SER A 705 23.79 33.57 4.75
C SER A 705 25.15 33.30 4.11
N CYS A 706 25.88 34.37 3.77
CA CYS A 706 27.22 34.30 3.18
C CYS A 706 28.28 33.62 4.06
N LYS A 707 28.02 33.54 5.38
CA LYS A 707 28.90 32.90 6.37
C LYS A 707 28.78 31.38 6.39
N HIS A 708 27.67 30.80 5.89
CA HIS A 708 27.46 29.35 5.94
C HIS A 708 28.28 28.68 4.83
N MET A 709 28.84 27.49 5.10
CA MET A 709 29.57 26.71 4.10
C MET A 709 28.71 25.55 3.60
N LEU A 710 28.29 24.66 4.52
CA LEU A 710 27.42 23.53 4.23
C LEU A 710 25.97 24.00 4.03
N ILE A 711 25.54 24.16 2.78
CA ILE A 711 24.19 24.64 2.45
C ILE A 711 23.13 23.54 2.47
N ASP A 712 23.54 22.27 2.50
CA ASP A 712 22.65 21.11 2.37
C ASP A 712 21.52 21.10 3.41
N ARG A 713 21.79 21.48 4.66
CA ARG A 713 20.78 21.53 5.73
C ARG A 713 19.72 22.63 5.50
N HIS A 714 20.03 23.66 4.69
CA HIS A 714 19.19 24.85 4.49
C HIS A 714 18.38 24.87 3.18
N ILE A 715 18.48 23.87 2.30
CA ILE A 715 17.71 23.82 1.03
C ILE A 715 16.96 22.49 0.84
N ARG A 716 15.86 22.51 0.08
CA ARG A 716 14.99 21.34 -0.18
C ARG A 716 14.68 21.21 -1.68
N LEU A 717 14.48 19.98 -2.15
CA LEU A 717 14.13 19.69 -3.55
C LEU A 717 12.60 19.75 -3.72
N VAL A 718 12.14 20.57 -4.65
CA VAL A 718 10.72 20.81 -4.97
C VAL A 718 10.46 20.44 -6.43
N LEU A 719 9.49 19.57 -6.67
CA LEU A 719 8.99 19.26 -8.02
C LEU A 719 7.85 20.23 -8.37
N THR A 720 8.11 21.07 -9.36
CA THR A 720 7.14 22.05 -9.87
C THR A 720 6.56 21.59 -11.21
N SER A 721 5.56 22.29 -11.74
CA SER A 721 5.10 22.08 -13.12
C SER A 721 6.15 22.47 -14.18
N GLN A 722 7.22 23.16 -13.78
CA GLN A 722 8.39 23.49 -14.62
C GLN A 722 9.58 22.53 -14.36
N GLY A 723 9.37 21.45 -13.60
CA GLY A 723 10.41 20.47 -13.25
C GLY A 723 11.02 20.66 -11.85
N PRO A 724 12.11 19.91 -11.54
CA PRO A 724 12.76 19.91 -10.23
C PRO A 724 13.58 21.18 -9.98
N GLN A 725 13.45 21.76 -8.78
CA GLN A 725 14.17 22.96 -8.33
C GLN A 725 14.62 22.82 -6.88
N TYR A 726 15.71 23.50 -6.48
CA TYR A 726 16.10 23.61 -5.08
C TYR A 726 15.65 24.96 -4.51
N TRP A 727 14.82 24.94 -3.47
CA TRP A 727 14.32 26.14 -2.79
C TRP A 727 14.93 26.26 -1.38
N ASN A 728 14.88 27.46 -0.80
CA ASN A 728 15.25 27.67 0.61
C ASN A 728 14.30 26.86 1.51
N ALA A 729 14.80 26.25 2.58
CA ALA A 729 13.98 25.53 3.56
C ALA A 729 12.95 26.44 4.26
N GLU A 730 13.24 27.73 4.46
CA GLU A 730 12.27 28.73 4.93
C GLU A 730 11.17 28.99 3.91
N GLU A 731 11.52 29.08 2.62
CA GLU A 731 10.49 29.28 1.59
C GLU A 731 9.62 28.04 1.44
N VAL A 732 10.22 26.85 1.54
CA VAL A 732 9.47 25.58 1.58
C VAL A 732 8.60 25.40 2.82
N SER A 733 8.85 26.13 3.92
CA SER A 733 7.94 26.16 5.08
C SER A 733 6.84 27.23 4.98
N ARG A 734 6.93 28.16 4.01
CA ARG A 734 5.95 29.21 3.73
C ARG A 734 5.07 28.92 2.50
N SER A 735 5.63 28.21 1.51
CA SER A 735 4.98 27.84 0.25
C SER A 735 4.07 26.61 0.37
N LEU A 736 2.99 26.59 -0.43
CA LEU A 736 2.03 25.48 -0.49
C LEU A 736 2.58 24.27 -1.28
N VAL A 737 3.46 23.50 -0.65
CA VAL A 737 4.08 22.29 -1.22
C VAL A 737 3.87 21.05 -0.34
N ARG A 738 3.60 19.90 -0.96
CA ARG A 738 3.37 18.63 -0.27
C ARG A 738 4.66 17.81 -0.21
N ARG A 739 5.02 17.33 0.99
CA ARG A 739 6.22 16.50 1.23
C ARG A 739 5.93 15.00 1.08
N VAL A 740 6.84 14.27 0.44
CA VAL A 740 6.95 12.80 0.47
C VAL A 740 8.42 12.43 0.67
N ARG A 741 8.72 11.79 1.82
CA ARG A 741 10.10 11.52 2.29
C ARG A 741 10.95 12.81 2.27
N ASN A 742 11.94 12.92 1.39
CA ASN A 742 12.83 14.08 1.28
C ASN A 742 12.60 14.93 0.01
N ILE A 743 11.49 14.69 -0.68
CA ILE A 743 11.06 15.41 -1.90
C ILE A 743 9.77 16.17 -1.58
N TYR A 744 9.64 17.39 -2.10
CA TYR A 744 8.45 18.22 -1.99
C TYR A 744 7.87 18.43 -3.40
N TYR A 745 6.58 18.75 -3.53
CA TYR A 745 5.98 19.07 -4.84
C TYR A 745 4.81 20.06 -4.75
N THR A 746 4.59 20.84 -5.82
CA THR A 746 3.53 21.85 -5.89
C THR A 746 2.16 21.26 -6.28
N HIS A 747 1.08 22.00 -6.04
CA HIS A 747 -0.27 21.63 -6.52
C HIS A 747 -0.30 21.39 -8.04
N ALA A 748 0.35 22.25 -8.83
CA ALA A 748 0.39 22.11 -10.29
C ALA A 748 1.12 20.83 -10.75
N PHE A 749 2.14 20.37 -10.02
CA PHE A 749 2.74 19.05 -10.26
C PHE A 749 1.77 17.93 -9.89
N ALA A 750 1.05 18.07 -8.76
CA ALA A 750 0.04 17.10 -8.31
C ALA A 750 -1.13 16.97 -9.30
N GLU A 751 -1.60 18.06 -9.91
CA GLU A 751 -2.66 18.05 -10.92
C GLU A 751 -2.24 17.35 -12.21
N MET A 752 -1.03 17.61 -12.72
CA MET A 752 -0.51 16.87 -13.88
C MET A 752 -0.41 15.37 -13.59
N LEU A 753 0.10 15.01 -12.40
CA LEU A 753 0.19 13.61 -11.96
C LEU A 753 -1.19 12.95 -11.82
N PHE A 754 -2.19 13.67 -11.26
CA PHE A 754 -3.54 13.16 -11.07
C PHE A 754 -4.33 13.03 -12.38
N GLN A 755 -4.12 13.94 -13.33
CA GLN A 755 -4.75 13.88 -14.66
C GLN A 755 -4.25 12.69 -15.50
N GLU A 756 -2.96 12.34 -15.45
CA GLU A 756 -2.43 11.14 -16.13
C GLU A 756 -3.00 9.83 -15.52
N VAL A 757 -3.39 9.80 -14.24
CA VAL A 757 -3.83 8.58 -13.52
C VAL A 757 -5.25 8.09 -13.86
N LEU A 758 -6.07 8.85 -14.62
CA LEU A 758 -7.53 8.60 -14.72
C LEU A 758 -8.06 7.90 -16.01
N MET A 759 -7.32 7.80 -17.12
CA MET A 759 -7.91 7.65 -18.48
C MET A 759 -7.87 6.33 -19.34
N CYS A 760 -7.19 5.22 -19.00
CA CYS A 760 -7.18 3.99 -19.84
C CYS A 760 -8.43 3.10 -19.73
N ASP A 761 -8.75 2.43 -20.84
CA ASP A 761 -8.47 0.98 -21.04
C ASP A 761 -8.16 0.75 -22.56
N ALA A 762 -7.04 0.09 -22.93
CA ALA A 762 -6.56 0.05 -24.33
C ALA A 762 -5.55 -1.09 -24.64
N LYS A 763 -5.50 -1.53 -25.91
CA LYS A 763 -4.56 -2.54 -26.46
C LYS A 763 -3.48 -1.92 -27.37
N VAL A 764 -2.40 -2.66 -27.62
CA VAL A 764 -1.25 -2.27 -28.47
C VAL A 764 -0.90 -3.40 -29.45
N LEU A 765 -0.58 -3.03 -30.69
CA LEU A 765 -0.01 -3.89 -31.74
C LEU A 765 1.48 -3.59 -31.90
N THR A 766 2.30 -4.63 -32.08
CA THR A 766 3.72 -4.46 -32.48
C THR A 766 4.12 -5.40 -33.61
N CYS A 767 4.93 -4.90 -34.54
CA CYS A 767 5.45 -5.65 -35.68
C CYS A 767 6.98 -5.49 -35.79
N ARG A 768 7.70 -6.61 -35.97
CA ARG A 768 9.18 -6.67 -35.98
C ARG A 768 9.70 -7.11 -37.34
N GLY A 769 10.70 -6.39 -37.85
CA GLY A 769 11.33 -6.69 -39.14
C GLY A 769 12.38 -7.79 -39.02
N ARG A 770 12.82 -8.33 -40.17
CA ARG A 770 13.82 -9.42 -40.29
C ARG A 770 15.17 -9.15 -39.59
N THR A 771 15.47 -7.89 -39.26
CA THR A 771 16.69 -7.45 -38.57
C THR A 771 16.47 -7.20 -37.08
N ASN A 772 15.24 -7.38 -36.57
CA ASN A 772 14.76 -6.91 -35.27
C ASN A 772 14.62 -5.37 -35.17
N ALA A 773 14.35 -4.69 -36.29
CA ALA A 773 13.75 -3.35 -36.31
C ALA A 773 12.29 -3.37 -35.79
N VAL A 774 11.76 -2.25 -35.30
CA VAL A 774 10.34 -2.10 -34.93
C VAL A 774 9.60 -1.42 -36.08
N LEU A 775 8.92 -2.20 -36.92
CA LEU A 775 8.27 -1.69 -38.13
C LEU A 775 6.95 -0.97 -37.83
N VAL A 776 6.20 -1.41 -36.83
CA VAL A 776 4.97 -0.76 -36.34
C VAL A 776 4.86 -0.92 -34.82
N MET A 777 4.40 0.12 -34.13
CA MET A 777 3.96 0.12 -32.73
C MET A 777 2.73 1.05 -32.61
N ASP A 778 1.52 0.49 -32.55
CA ASP A 778 0.27 1.25 -32.72
C ASP A 778 -0.81 0.82 -31.70
N ALA A 779 -1.76 1.72 -31.40
CA ALA A 779 -2.84 1.51 -30.44
C ALA A 779 -4.15 1.13 -31.14
N ILE A 780 -4.42 -0.17 -31.24
CA ILE A 780 -5.59 -0.73 -31.95
C ILE A 780 -6.68 -1.23 -30.98
N SER A 781 -7.93 -1.25 -31.43
CA SER A 781 -9.09 -1.68 -30.64
C SER A 781 -9.25 -3.21 -30.55
N GLY A 782 -8.74 -3.96 -31.52
CA GLY A 782 -8.83 -5.42 -31.57
C GLY A 782 -7.81 -6.02 -32.53
N ASP A 783 -7.35 -7.22 -32.23
CA ASP A 783 -6.30 -7.99 -32.91
C ASP A 783 -6.80 -8.78 -34.16
N ASP A 784 -7.94 -8.38 -34.71
CA ASP A 784 -8.50 -8.97 -35.93
C ASP A 784 -7.75 -8.55 -37.20
N SER A 785 -7.94 -9.34 -38.27
CA SER A 785 -7.27 -9.20 -39.56
C SER A 785 -7.37 -7.83 -40.19
N ASP A 786 -8.46 -7.11 -39.94
CA ASP A 786 -8.82 -5.91 -40.69
C ASP A 786 -8.38 -4.65 -39.93
N ASN A 787 -8.39 -4.70 -38.59
CA ASN A 787 -7.69 -3.72 -37.75
C ASN A 787 -6.17 -3.82 -37.92
N VAL A 788 -5.58 -5.02 -37.97
CA VAL A 788 -4.14 -5.19 -38.21
C VAL A 788 -3.75 -4.76 -39.63
N ALA A 789 -4.50 -5.17 -40.67
CA ALA A 789 -4.23 -4.72 -42.03
C ALA A 789 -4.33 -3.19 -42.17
N ARG A 790 -5.33 -2.56 -41.54
CA ARG A 790 -5.45 -1.09 -41.54
C ARG A 790 -4.29 -0.40 -40.83
N SER A 791 -3.84 -0.93 -39.68
CA SER A 791 -2.68 -0.37 -38.96
C SER A 791 -1.37 -0.55 -39.75
N LEU A 792 -1.16 -1.68 -40.41
CA LEU A 792 -0.03 -1.86 -41.33
C LEU A 792 -0.09 -0.84 -42.48
N ALA A 793 -1.25 -0.68 -43.12
CA ALA A 793 -1.44 0.26 -44.23
C ALA A 793 -1.39 1.75 -43.83
N SER A 794 -1.58 2.09 -42.56
CA SER A 794 -1.43 3.47 -42.06
C SER A 794 -0.04 3.81 -41.52
N ASN A 795 0.80 2.80 -41.23
CA ASN A 795 2.12 2.97 -40.62
C ASN A 795 3.29 2.55 -41.53
N LEU A 796 3.02 1.88 -42.67
CA LEU A 796 3.99 1.48 -43.68
C LEU A 796 3.60 2.02 -45.05
N ASP A 797 4.59 2.43 -45.85
CA ASP A 797 4.37 2.89 -47.22
C ASP A 797 4.22 1.70 -48.20
N ALA A 798 3.77 1.98 -49.42
CA ALA A 798 3.60 0.95 -50.45
C ALA A 798 4.92 0.21 -50.77
N SER A 799 6.08 0.87 -50.63
CA SER A 799 7.40 0.24 -50.83
C SER A 799 7.74 -0.76 -49.73
N ALA A 800 7.51 -0.41 -48.46
CA ALA A 800 7.70 -1.33 -47.34
C ALA A 800 6.71 -2.50 -47.38
N LEU A 801 5.43 -2.25 -47.70
CA LEU A 801 4.42 -3.30 -47.86
C LEU A 801 4.77 -4.25 -49.02
N ALA A 802 5.30 -3.72 -50.13
CA ALA A 802 5.81 -4.54 -51.23
C ALA A 802 7.09 -5.34 -50.90
N GLN A 803 7.79 -5.04 -49.80
CA GLN A 803 8.91 -5.85 -49.32
C GLN A 803 8.49 -7.01 -48.40
N ILE A 804 7.24 -7.04 -47.93
CA ILE A 804 6.74 -8.10 -47.04
C ILE A 804 6.44 -9.36 -47.87
N GLN A 805 7.39 -10.31 -47.83
CA GLN A 805 7.27 -11.63 -48.46
C GLN A 805 6.80 -12.71 -47.48
N TYR A 806 7.06 -12.55 -46.18
CA TYR A 806 6.88 -13.58 -45.17
C TYR A 806 6.37 -12.98 -43.86
N VAL A 807 5.36 -13.59 -43.23
CA VAL A 807 4.77 -13.14 -41.97
C VAL A 807 4.51 -14.33 -41.04
N SER A 808 4.76 -14.18 -39.74
CA SER A 808 4.38 -15.17 -38.72
C SER A 808 3.36 -14.56 -37.76
N VAL A 809 2.29 -15.30 -37.45
CA VAL A 809 1.19 -14.84 -36.57
C VAL A 809 0.72 -15.95 -35.62
N ASP A 810 0.12 -15.55 -34.50
CA ASP A 810 -0.31 -16.45 -33.42
C ASP A 810 -1.57 -17.27 -33.78
N ASN A 811 -2.37 -16.76 -34.70
CA ASN A 811 -3.62 -17.38 -35.14
C ASN A 811 -3.93 -17.07 -36.63
N PRO A 812 -3.23 -17.69 -37.58
CA PRO A 812 -3.49 -17.49 -39.00
C PRO A 812 -4.85 -18.04 -39.41
N SER A 813 -5.45 -17.41 -40.41
CA SER A 813 -6.68 -17.86 -41.06
C SER A 813 -6.70 -17.41 -42.51
N GLU A 814 -7.59 -17.99 -43.32
CA GLU A 814 -7.79 -17.60 -44.72
C GLU A 814 -8.15 -16.10 -44.86
N ARG A 815 -9.02 -15.57 -43.99
CA ARG A 815 -9.36 -14.15 -43.97
C ARG A 815 -8.13 -13.29 -43.67
N TYR A 816 -7.31 -13.70 -42.69
CA TYR A 816 -6.11 -12.96 -42.33
C TYR A 816 -5.07 -12.98 -43.47
N TRP A 817 -4.95 -14.12 -44.16
CA TRP A 817 -4.16 -14.22 -45.40
C TRP A 817 -4.65 -13.22 -46.45
N GLN A 818 -5.97 -13.16 -46.71
CA GLN A 818 -6.57 -12.26 -47.69
C GLN A 818 -6.40 -10.77 -47.31
N SER A 819 -6.72 -10.37 -46.08
CA SER A 819 -6.58 -8.99 -45.62
C SER A 819 -5.12 -8.50 -45.67
N LEU A 820 -4.14 -9.37 -45.41
CA LEU A 820 -2.72 -9.03 -45.58
C LEU A 820 -2.27 -9.05 -47.05
N ARG A 821 -2.68 -10.04 -47.84
CA ARG A 821 -2.34 -10.17 -49.27
C ARG A 821 -2.90 -9.01 -50.11
N ALA A 822 -4.00 -8.41 -49.69
CA ALA A 822 -4.59 -7.22 -50.31
C ALA A 822 -3.71 -5.95 -50.17
N ILE A 823 -2.88 -5.86 -49.13
CA ILE A 823 -1.99 -4.71 -48.89
C ILE A 823 -0.50 -5.04 -49.15
N CYS A 824 -0.09 -6.31 -49.03
CA CYS A 824 1.27 -6.79 -49.26
C CYS A 824 1.34 -7.59 -50.58
N PRO A 825 1.55 -6.94 -51.74
CA PRO A 825 1.43 -7.60 -53.06
C PRO A 825 2.45 -8.72 -53.31
N ASN A 826 3.54 -8.75 -52.52
CA ASN A 826 4.60 -9.76 -52.61
C ASN A 826 4.59 -10.79 -51.48
N LEU A 827 3.54 -10.83 -50.64
CA LEU A 827 3.38 -11.81 -49.55
C LEU A 827 3.26 -13.24 -50.09
N GLN A 828 4.26 -14.08 -49.84
CA GLN A 828 4.38 -15.47 -50.33
C GLN A 828 3.95 -16.50 -49.28
N VAL A 829 4.32 -16.34 -48.00
CA VAL A 829 3.97 -17.29 -46.93
C VAL A 829 3.50 -16.56 -45.67
N MET A 830 2.44 -17.08 -45.05
CA MET A 830 2.09 -16.80 -43.66
C MET A 830 2.23 -18.08 -42.83
N SER A 831 2.90 -18.03 -41.69
CA SER A 831 3.13 -19.17 -40.79
C SER A 831 2.51 -18.96 -39.41
N LEU A 832 2.15 -20.07 -38.76
CA LEU A 832 1.80 -20.10 -37.34
C LEU A 832 3.06 -20.23 -36.50
N ASP A 833 3.26 -19.36 -35.52
CA ASP A 833 4.43 -19.43 -34.65
C ASP A 833 4.42 -20.70 -33.78
N PRO A 834 5.44 -21.59 -33.87
CA PRO A 834 5.61 -22.71 -32.95
C PRO A 834 5.63 -22.29 -31.46
N THR A 835 6.20 -21.13 -31.14
CA THR A 835 6.54 -20.71 -29.77
C THR A 835 5.32 -20.56 -28.86
N HIS A 836 4.21 -20.04 -29.39
CA HIS A 836 2.96 -19.82 -28.64
C HIS A 836 2.32 -21.10 -28.11
N LEU A 837 2.56 -22.24 -28.76
CA LEU A 837 2.06 -23.53 -28.28
C LEU A 837 2.71 -23.90 -26.94
N ALA A 838 4.03 -23.70 -26.81
CA ALA A 838 4.75 -23.92 -25.56
C ALA A 838 4.43 -22.87 -24.48
N MET A 839 4.21 -21.60 -24.86
CA MET A 839 3.80 -20.56 -23.90
C MET A 839 2.42 -20.85 -23.30
N THR A 840 1.45 -21.22 -24.14
CA THR A 840 0.10 -21.63 -23.71
C THR A 840 0.14 -22.90 -22.84
N PHE A 841 1.05 -23.84 -23.14
CA PHE A 841 1.32 -25.01 -22.31
C PHE A 841 1.85 -24.62 -20.92
N GLU A 842 2.85 -23.72 -20.88
CA GLU A 842 3.48 -23.26 -19.64
C GLU A 842 2.54 -22.43 -18.75
N TYR A 843 1.49 -21.81 -19.30
CA TYR A 843 0.44 -21.15 -18.53
C TYR A 843 -0.31 -22.10 -17.57
N ALA A 844 -0.56 -23.36 -17.96
CA ALA A 844 -1.17 -24.36 -17.07
C ALA A 844 -0.28 -24.70 -15.86
N SER A 845 1.04 -24.50 -16.00
CA SER A 845 2.05 -24.63 -14.93
C SER A 845 2.50 -23.26 -14.38
N SER A 846 1.65 -22.24 -14.55
CA SER A 846 1.84 -20.83 -14.14
C SER A 846 3.21 -20.25 -14.51
N ARG A 847 3.57 -20.37 -15.80
CA ARG A 847 4.78 -19.83 -16.45
C ARG A 847 6.10 -20.44 -15.97
N ARG A 848 6.14 -21.74 -15.64
CA ARG A 848 7.40 -22.49 -15.43
C ARG A 848 7.55 -23.62 -16.42
N ARG A 849 8.79 -23.82 -16.91
CA ARG A 849 9.14 -24.90 -17.85
C ARG A 849 9.14 -26.24 -17.13
N THR A 850 8.30 -27.17 -17.58
CA THR A 850 8.12 -28.51 -17.00
C THR A 850 8.90 -29.57 -17.78
N ALA A 851 8.69 -30.86 -17.51
CA ALA A 851 9.27 -31.92 -18.35
C ALA A 851 8.56 -31.94 -19.71
N GLY A 852 7.22 -31.95 -19.69
CA GLY A 852 6.39 -31.88 -20.91
C GLY A 852 6.61 -30.63 -21.73
N SER A 853 6.78 -29.44 -21.12
CA SER A 853 7.03 -28.21 -21.88
C SER A 853 8.45 -28.14 -22.46
N LYS A 854 9.44 -28.80 -21.84
CA LYS A 854 10.79 -28.96 -22.43
C LYS A 854 10.75 -29.90 -23.64
N ALA A 855 10.11 -31.06 -23.51
CA ALA A 855 9.92 -31.99 -24.63
C ALA A 855 9.16 -31.31 -25.78
N LEU A 856 8.10 -30.57 -25.47
CA LEU A 856 7.36 -29.75 -26.44
C LEU A 856 8.24 -28.68 -27.09
N ARG A 857 9.10 -27.98 -26.36
CA ARG A 857 10.04 -27.01 -26.95
C ARG A 857 11.09 -27.66 -27.85
N ALA A 858 11.57 -28.87 -27.54
CA ALA A 858 12.46 -29.63 -28.43
C ALA A 858 11.73 -30.07 -29.72
N VAL A 859 10.50 -30.57 -29.60
CA VAL A 859 9.63 -30.91 -30.74
C VAL A 859 9.34 -29.66 -31.61
N LEU A 860 9.06 -28.52 -30.99
CA LEU A 860 8.85 -27.25 -31.71
C LEU A 860 10.12 -26.69 -32.34
N GLN A 861 11.32 -27.03 -31.84
CA GLN A 861 12.58 -26.60 -32.45
C GLN A 861 12.75 -27.21 -33.85
N LYS A 862 12.28 -28.44 -34.09
CA LYS A 862 12.25 -29.06 -35.44
C LYS A 862 11.36 -28.33 -36.45
N LEU A 863 10.44 -27.45 -36.01
CA LEU A 863 9.72 -26.57 -36.94
C LEU A 863 10.53 -25.32 -37.31
N ASN A 864 11.59 -25.00 -36.57
CA ASN A 864 12.53 -23.90 -36.83
C ASN A 864 13.85 -24.36 -37.47
N ALA A 865 14.18 -25.63 -37.36
CA ALA A 865 15.31 -26.29 -38.02
C ALA A 865 15.29 -26.13 -39.54
N VAL A 866 16.47 -26.21 -40.15
CA VAL A 866 16.67 -26.07 -41.59
C VAL A 866 17.64 -27.15 -42.06
N ASP A 867 17.18 -27.95 -43.02
CA ASP A 867 18.02 -28.90 -43.74
C ASP A 867 18.53 -28.21 -45.01
N VAL A 868 19.85 -28.11 -45.16
CA VAL A 868 20.47 -27.39 -46.28
C VAL A 868 20.35 -28.15 -47.60
N ASP A 869 20.09 -29.46 -47.55
CA ASP A 869 19.93 -30.32 -48.71
C ASP A 869 18.45 -30.47 -49.13
N ALA A 870 17.52 -29.87 -48.37
CA ALA A 870 16.07 -29.93 -48.63
C ALA A 870 15.51 -28.64 -49.25
N ASN A 871 14.72 -28.79 -50.32
CA ASN A 871 13.95 -27.70 -50.93
C ASN A 871 12.58 -27.54 -50.25
N ALA A 872 12.02 -26.32 -50.21
CA ALA A 872 10.71 -26.01 -49.65
C ALA A 872 9.55 -26.81 -50.26
N ASP A 873 9.68 -27.24 -51.52
CA ASP A 873 8.70 -28.09 -52.21
C ASP A 873 8.53 -29.49 -51.57
N LEU A 874 9.48 -29.94 -50.75
CA LEU A 874 9.43 -31.23 -50.04
C LEU A 874 8.22 -31.33 -49.10
N TRP A 875 7.76 -30.20 -48.56
CA TRP A 875 6.54 -30.12 -47.73
C TRP A 875 5.26 -29.96 -48.56
N GLY A 876 5.35 -29.89 -49.89
CA GLY A 876 4.23 -29.56 -50.77
C GLY A 876 3.81 -28.08 -50.70
N PRO A 877 2.73 -27.68 -51.40
CA PRO A 877 2.40 -26.28 -51.66
C PRO A 877 2.11 -25.48 -50.38
N ILE A 878 2.41 -24.18 -50.45
CA ILE A 878 2.20 -23.21 -49.36
C ILE A 878 0.73 -23.18 -48.95
N HIS A 879 0.44 -23.32 -47.66
CA HIS A 879 -0.93 -23.28 -47.16
C HIS A 879 -1.45 -21.85 -47.05
N THR A 880 -2.65 -21.61 -47.57
CA THR A 880 -3.34 -20.29 -47.55
C THR A 880 -4.66 -20.32 -46.77
N GLY A 881 -4.98 -21.45 -46.12
CA GLY A 881 -6.25 -21.70 -45.42
C GLY A 881 -7.17 -22.68 -46.18
N ARG A 882 -7.25 -22.60 -47.52
CA ARG A 882 -8.14 -23.46 -48.32
C ARG A 882 -7.56 -24.82 -48.69
N ASN A 883 -6.25 -24.89 -48.91
CA ASN A 883 -5.58 -26.01 -49.59
C ASN A 883 -4.91 -27.03 -48.64
N SER A 884 -5.47 -27.27 -47.44
CA SER A 884 -4.96 -28.33 -46.56
C SER A 884 -5.56 -29.69 -46.94
N ARG A 885 -4.70 -30.66 -47.29
CA ARG A 885 -5.15 -32.06 -47.47
C ARG A 885 -5.65 -32.63 -46.14
N ALA A 886 -6.73 -33.42 -46.20
CA ALA A 886 -7.24 -34.18 -45.06
C ALA A 886 -6.15 -35.09 -44.44
N LEU A 887 -6.37 -35.52 -43.19
CA LEU A 887 -5.49 -36.51 -42.55
C LEU A 887 -5.63 -37.86 -43.25
N THR A 888 -4.53 -38.56 -43.51
CA THR A 888 -4.58 -39.98 -43.89
C THR A 888 -5.08 -40.82 -42.73
N THR A 889 -5.50 -42.05 -42.99
CA THR A 889 -5.90 -43.02 -41.95
C THR A 889 -4.83 -43.16 -40.85
N GLU A 890 -3.54 -43.15 -41.22
CA GLU A 890 -2.43 -43.19 -40.28
C GLU A 890 -2.25 -41.88 -39.49
N GLU A 891 -2.36 -40.72 -40.14
CA GLU A 891 -2.31 -39.42 -39.45
C GLU A 891 -3.48 -39.26 -38.47
N GLN A 892 -4.69 -39.68 -38.84
CA GLN A 892 -5.85 -39.67 -37.96
C GLN A 892 -5.73 -40.69 -36.82
N ARG A 893 -5.20 -41.89 -37.09
CA ARG A 893 -4.94 -42.92 -36.06
C ARG A 893 -3.97 -42.39 -35.00
N VAL A 894 -2.86 -41.78 -35.39
CA VAL A 894 -1.90 -41.20 -34.42
C VAL A 894 -2.44 -39.91 -33.79
N ARG A 895 -3.27 -39.11 -34.49
CA ARG A 895 -3.95 -37.96 -33.88
C ARG A 895 -4.89 -38.40 -32.75
N ASN A 896 -5.61 -39.51 -32.91
CA ASN A 896 -6.46 -40.06 -31.84
C ASN A 896 -5.62 -40.44 -30.61
N GLN A 897 -4.39 -40.93 -30.81
CA GLN A 897 -3.41 -41.20 -29.74
C GLN A 897 -2.98 -39.95 -28.94
N ILE A 898 -3.34 -38.72 -29.36
CA ILE A 898 -3.16 -37.49 -28.57
C ILE A 898 -4.33 -37.27 -27.59
N GLU A 899 -5.54 -37.70 -27.95
CA GLU A 899 -6.74 -37.52 -27.11
C GLU A 899 -6.91 -38.66 -26.10
N ASP A 900 -6.83 -39.91 -26.55
CA ASP A 900 -6.89 -41.07 -25.66
C ASP A 900 -5.57 -41.33 -24.90
N ARG A 901 -4.44 -40.82 -25.42
CA ARG A 901 -3.06 -40.98 -24.91
C ARG A 901 -2.58 -42.44 -24.89
N SER A 902 -3.10 -43.24 -25.82
CA SER A 902 -2.91 -44.71 -25.89
C SER A 902 -1.59 -45.19 -26.50
N MET A 903 -0.74 -44.31 -27.03
CA MET A 903 0.58 -44.71 -27.51
C MET A 903 1.37 -45.36 -26.37
N ARG A 904 1.98 -46.52 -26.64
CA ARG A 904 2.73 -47.29 -25.63
C ARG A 904 3.89 -46.43 -25.12
N LYS A 905 4.08 -46.41 -23.79
CA LYS A 905 5.07 -45.53 -23.15
C LYS A 905 6.49 -45.74 -23.69
N ALA A 906 6.92 -46.99 -23.89
CA ALA A 906 8.23 -47.29 -24.45
C ALA A 906 8.42 -46.78 -25.89
N ASP A 907 7.39 -46.88 -26.75
CA ASP A 907 7.44 -46.36 -28.11
C ASP A 907 7.48 -44.82 -28.11
N ALA A 908 6.71 -44.20 -27.21
CA ALA A 908 6.68 -42.75 -27.03
C ALA A 908 8.02 -42.20 -26.47
N GLU A 909 8.61 -42.86 -25.47
CA GLU A 909 9.93 -42.51 -24.95
C GLU A 909 11.03 -42.73 -25.99
N LYS A 910 10.95 -43.79 -26.80
CA LYS A 910 11.84 -44.00 -27.95
C LYS A 910 11.76 -42.84 -28.95
N ILE A 911 10.55 -42.41 -29.34
CA ILE A 911 10.32 -41.28 -30.26
C ILE A 911 10.90 -39.96 -29.73
N LEU A 912 10.77 -39.69 -28.42
CA LEU A 912 11.32 -38.46 -27.82
C LEU A 912 12.84 -38.52 -27.60
N ASN A 913 13.40 -39.71 -27.31
CA ASN A 913 14.84 -39.91 -27.14
C ASN A 913 15.59 -39.97 -28.48
N SER A 914 14.94 -40.38 -29.57
CA SER A 914 15.49 -40.33 -30.93
C SER A 914 15.20 -39.00 -31.67
N LEU A 915 14.86 -37.94 -30.94
CA LEU A 915 14.46 -36.66 -31.51
C LEU A 915 15.69 -35.80 -31.85
N ASP A 916 16.24 -35.97 -33.05
CA ASP A 916 17.16 -35.01 -33.67
C ASP A 916 16.46 -33.64 -33.78
N VAL A 917 16.95 -32.62 -33.07
CA VAL A 917 16.37 -31.27 -33.01
C VAL A 917 16.90 -30.31 -34.08
N ASP A 918 18.01 -30.66 -34.73
CA ASP A 918 18.70 -29.81 -35.70
C ASP A 918 18.22 -30.08 -37.13
N LYS A 919 17.58 -31.23 -37.37
CA LYS A 919 16.82 -31.52 -38.59
C LYS A 919 15.35 -31.10 -38.49
N PRO A 920 14.67 -30.78 -39.60
CA PRO A 920 13.24 -30.48 -39.59
C PRO A 920 12.37 -31.74 -39.34
N PHE A 921 11.05 -31.55 -39.26
CA PHE A 921 10.10 -32.63 -39.59
C PHE A 921 9.91 -32.67 -41.09
N TYR A 922 10.08 -33.83 -41.71
CA TYR A 922 9.88 -34.01 -43.16
C TYR A 922 8.44 -34.40 -43.46
N LEU A 923 7.77 -35.12 -42.54
CA LEU A 923 6.38 -35.56 -42.71
C LEU A 923 5.47 -35.02 -41.61
N ARG A 924 4.25 -34.61 -41.99
CA ARG A 924 3.18 -34.24 -41.04
C ARG A 924 2.83 -35.37 -40.06
N LEU A 925 3.03 -36.62 -40.46
CA LEU A 925 2.90 -37.78 -39.58
C LEU A 925 3.96 -37.82 -38.45
N GLU A 926 5.18 -37.33 -38.68
CA GLU A 926 6.23 -37.25 -37.65
C GLU A 926 5.88 -36.20 -36.59
N TRP A 927 5.39 -35.04 -37.02
CA TRP A 927 4.84 -34.00 -36.15
C TRP A 927 3.72 -34.54 -35.25
N ILE A 928 2.73 -35.22 -35.85
CA ILE A 928 1.61 -35.81 -35.10
C ILE A 928 2.10 -36.93 -34.16
N ARG A 929 3.07 -37.76 -34.57
CA ARG A 929 3.73 -38.77 -33.70
C ARG A 929 4.47 -38.15 -32.53
N ALA A 930 5.20 -37.05 -32.73
CA ALA A 930 5.91 -36.35 -31.67
C ALA A 930 4.95 -35.73 -30.64
N LEU A 931 3.82 -35.17 -31.09
CA LEU A 931 2.76 -34.69 -30.21
C LEU A 931 2.08 -35.83 -29.44
N ALA A 932 1.81 -36.98 -30.07
CA ALA A 932 1.23 -38.16 -29.42
C ALA A 932 2.20 -38.80 -28.40
N ALA A 933 3.51 -38.75 -28.67
CA ALA A 933 4.54 -39.17 -27.74
C ALA A 933 4.56 -38.27 -26.49
N ILE A 934 4.58 -36.92 -26.65
CA ILE A 934 4.44 -35.98 -25.52
C ILE A 934 3.15 -36.26 -24.74
N ALA A 935 2.03 -36.47 -25.44
CA ALA A 935 0.73 -36.75 -24.83
C ALA A 935 0.74 -38.01 -23.95
N SER A 936 1.53 -39.01 -24.32
CA SER A 936 1.56 -40.34 -23.71
C SER A 936 2.66 -40.51 -22.65
N VAL A 937 3.78 -39.78 -22.75
CA VAL A 937 4.83 -39.73 -21.69
C VAL A 937 4.43 -38.79 -20.55
N HIS A 938 3.83 -37.64 -20.85
CA HIS A 938 3.55 -36.58 -19.86
C HIS A 938 2.06 -36.45 -19.50
N ARG A 939 1.33 -37.57 -19.44
CA ARG A 939 -0.15 -37.62 -19.23
C ARG A 939 -0.64 -36.69 -18.11
N ASP A 940 0.05 -36.66 -16.96
CA ASP A 940 -0.33 -35.87 -15.78
C ASP A 940 -0.13 -34.36 -15.95
N GLU A 941 0.76 -33.93 -16.86
CA GLU A 941 0.83 -32.54 -17.29
C GLU A 941 -0.29 -32.23 -18.28
N LEU A 942 -0.58 -33.16 -19.18
CA LEU A 942 -1.46 -33.00 -20.32
C LEU A 942 -2.96 -32.94 -19.96
N ASP A 943 -3.34 -33.44 -18.79
CA ASP A 943 -4.70 -33.29 -18.24
C ASP A 943 -4.96 -31.93 -17.55
N LYS A 944 -3.93 -31.09 -17.36
CA LYS A 944 -4.06 -29.75 -16.76
C LYS A 944 -4.75 -28.78 -17.73
N VAL A 945 -5.44 -27.77 -17.18
CA VAL A 945 -6.15 -26.75 -17.97
C VAL A 945 -5.27 -25.51 -18.14
N ALA A 946 -5.13 -25.02 -19.37
CA ALA A 946 -4.47 -23.74 -19.65
C ALA A 946 -5.42 -22.55 -19.36
N PRO A 947 -5.07 -21.63 -18.42
CA PRO A 947 -5.81 -20.39 -18.24
C PRO A 947 -5.64 -19.50 -19.47
N GLY A 948 -6.72 -18.78 -19.85
CA GLY A 948 -6.87 -18.20 -21.18
C GLY A 948 -7.87 -19.03 -22.01
N PRO A 949 -7.42 -19.97 -22.87
CA PRO A 949 -8.31 -20.75 -23.74
C PRO A 949 -9.24 -21.72 -22.98
N ASN A 950 -8.99 -21.98 -21.69
CA ASN A 950 -9.82 -22.81 -20.80
C ASN A 950 -10.09 -24.23 -21.36
N ARG A 951 -9.03 -24.86 -21.86
CA ARG A 951 -9.02 -26.25 -22.39
C ARG A 951 -7.88 -27.04 -21.75
N LYS A 952 -8.03 -28.37 -21.67
CA LYS A 952 -6.95 -29.28 -21.26
C LYS A 952 -5.78 -29.24 -22.26
N LEU A 953 -4.55 -29.42 -21.79
CA LEU A 953 -3.35 -29.37 -22.62
C LEU A 953 -3.31 -30.44 -23.72
N PHE A 954 -3.85 -31.65 -23.51
CA PHE A 954 -3.97 -32.62 -24.60
C PHE A 954 -4.88 -32.12 -25.72
N LYS A 955 -5.97 -31.39 -25.41
CA LYS A 955 -6.85 -30.79 -26.43
C LYS A 955 -6.17 -29.63 -27.16
N LEU A 956 -5.18 -28.98 -26.55
CA LEU A 956 -4.31 -28.00 -27.22
C LEU A 956 -3.41 -28.70 -28.25
N LEU A 957 -2.75 -29.81 -27.89
CA LEU A 957 -1.92 -30.58 -28.82
C LEU A 957 -2.77 -31.26 -29.93
N PHE A 958 -3.95 -31.79 -29.61
CA PHE A 958 -4.89 -32.36 -30.60
C PHE A 958 -5.43 -31.31 -31.59
N SER A 959 -5.49 -30.04 -31.17
CA SER A 959 -5.78 -28.90 -32.06
C SER A 959 -4.57 -28.52 -32.91
N ALA A 960 -3.34 -28.66 -32.39
CA ALA A 960 -2.10 -28.42 -33.13
C ALA A 960 -1.79 -29.53 -34.16
N ALA A 961 -2.28 -30.75 -33.91
CA ALA A 961 -2.28 -31.89 -34.82
C ALA A 961 -3.45 -31.90 -35.83
N ASP A 962 -4.26 -30.84 -35.88
CA ASP A 962 -5.30 -30.71 -36.89
C ASP A 962 -4.71 -30.57 -38.31
N HIS A 963 -5.42 -30.99 -39.35
CA HIS A 963 -4.92 -30.94 -40.71
C HIS A 963 -4.59 -29.51 -41.16
N SER A 964 -5.48 -28.52 -40.96
CA SER A 964 -5.18 -27.14 -41.37
C SER A 964 -4.18 -26.49 -40.42
N ARG A 965 -4.29 -26.70 -39.10
CA ARG A 965 -3.36 -26.10 -38.14
C ARG A 965 -1.93 -26.65 -38.26
N SER A 966 -1.78 -27.93 -38.60
CA SER A 966 -0.47 -28.53 -38.92
C SER A 966 0.13 -27.92 -40.17
N GLU A 967 -0.66 -27.66 -41.23
CA GLU A 967 -0.12 -27.00 -42.42
C GLU A 967 0.35 -25.57 -42.16
N TRP A 968 -0.32 -24.82 -41.26
CA TRP A 968 0.17 -23.51 -40.83
C TRP A 968 1.48 -23.57 -40.03
N TYR A 969 1.74 -24.66 -39.29
CA TYR A 969 3.05 -24.92 -38.69
C TYR A 969 4.10 -25.31 -39.75
N MET A 970 3.76 -26.19 -40.70
CA MET A 970 4.67 -26.60 -41.79
C MET A 970 4.98 -25.46 -42.77
N ASN A 971 4.13 -24.42 -42.85
CA ASN A 971 4.49 -23.18 -43.52
C ASN A 971 5.73 -22.50 -42.92
N ASN A 972 6.07 -22.70 -41.64
CA ASN A 972 7.33 -22.23 -41.07
C ASN A 972 8.53 -22.99 -41.66
N CYS A 973 8.41 -24.30 -41.88
CA CYS A 973 9.41 -25.11 -42.60
C CYS A 973 9.56 -24.61 -44.05
N ARG A 974 8.45 -24.52 -44.81
CA ARG A 974 8.44 -24.00 -46.20
C ARG A 974 9.11 -22.63 -46.29
N MET A 975 8.63 -21.67 -45.50
CA MET A 975 9.17 -20.31 -45.41
C MET A 975 10.68 -20.30 -45.13
N ARG A 976 11.17 -21.16 -44.24
CA ARG A 976 12.60 -21.20 -43.90
C ARG A 976 13.45 -21.70 -45.08
N HIS A 977 13.03 -22.75 -45.77
CA HIS A 977 13.77 -23.28 -46.92
C HIS A 977 13.62 -22.40 -48.20
N MET A 978 12.63 -21.50 -48.25
CA MET A 978 12.53 -20.43 -49.25
C MET A 978 13.44 -19.21 -48.96
N ILE A 979 14.08 -19.14 -47.79
CA ILE A 979 14.91 -18.00 -47.37
C ILE A 979 16.37 -18.43 -47.35
N SER A 980 17.24 -17.70 -48.06
CA SER A 980 18.65 -18.06 -48.14
C SER A 980 19.35 -18.06 -46.76
N PRO A 981 20.36 -18.93 -46.52
CA PRO A 981 21.02 -19.05 -45.22
C PRO A 981 21.51 -17.73 -44.60
N LYS A 982 22.03 -16.81 -45.43
CA LYS A 982 22.46 -15.46 -45.01
C LYS A 982 21.32 -14.58 -44.49
N ARG A 983 20.08 -14.84 -44.88
CA ARG A 983 18.86 -14.17 -44.38
C ARG A 983 18.20 -14.94 -43.22
N LEU A 984 18.26 -16.28 -43.23
CA LEU A 984 17.83 -17.12 -42.11
C LEU A 984 18.53 -16.77 -40.81
N ALA A 985 19.84 -16.52 -40.85
CA ALA A 985 20.65 -16.14 -39.69
C ALA A 985 20.23 -14.81 -39.00
N LEU A 986 19.35 -14.01 -39.62
CA LEU A 986 18.80 -12.78 -39.03
C LEU A 986 17.43 -12.99 -38.37
N LEU A 987 16.72 -14.07 -38.74
CA LEU A 987 15.36 -14.32 -38.26
C LEU A 987 15.34 -14.83 -36.81
N PRO A 988 14.52 -14.24 -35.92
CA PRO A 988 14.33 -14.77 -34.58
C PRO A 988 13.60 -16.13 -34.61
N SER A 989 13.67 -16.85 -33.48
CA SER A 989 12.81 -18.01 -33.23
C SER A 989 11.37 -17.54 -33.00
N GLY A 990 10.57 -17.52 -34.07
CA GLY A 990 9.16 -17.10 -34.02
C GLY A 990 8.98 -15.66 -33.55
N THR A 991 7.86 -15.40 -32.86
CA THR A 991 7.52 -14.08 -32.31
C THR A 991 8.29 -13.71 -31.04
N THR A 992 9.28 -14.51 -30.60
CA THR A 992 10.02 -14.26 -29.33
C THR A 992 10.63 -12.85 -29.24
N SER A 993 11.02 -12.24 -30.37
CA SER A 993 11.52 -10.86 -30.45
C SER A 993 10.41 -9.79 -30.30
N ASN A 994 9.17 -10.15 -30.61
CA ASN A 994 7.96 -9.35 -30.38
C ASN A 994 7.52 -9.48 -28.91
N GLU A 995 7.54 -10.69 -28.36
CA GLU A 995 7.20 -10.95 -26.95
C GLU A 995 8.19 -10.29 -25.97
N SER A 996 9.48 -10.20 -26.32
CA SER A 996 10.44 -9.38 -25.59
C SER A 996 10.02 -7.90 -25.59
N LEU A 997 9.62 -7.36 -26.75
CA LEU A 997 9.15 -5.97 -26.87
C LEU A 997 7.84 -5.75 -26.10
N HIS A 998 6.91 -6.72 -26.09
CA HIS A 998 5.72 -6.68 -25.24
C HIS A 998 6.09 -6.66 -23.75
N HIS A 999 7.09 -7.42 -23.31
CA HIS A 999 7.57 -7.34 -21.92
C HIS A 999 8.19 -5.98 -21.59
N GLU A 1000 8.95 -5.37 -22.52
CA GLU A 1000 9.51 -4.03 -22.35
C GLU A 1000 8.42 -2.94 -22.29
N ILE A 1001 7.42 -2.99 -23.18
CA ILE A 1001 6.25 -2.10 -23.18
C ILE A 1001 5.50 -2.21 -21.84
N ASN A 1002 5.23 -3.43 -21.38
CA ASN A 1002 4.62 -3.68 -20.07
C ASN A 1002 5.52 -3.30 -18.87
N ALA A 1003 6.82 -3.06 -19.08
CA ALA A 1003 7.71 -2.50 -18.08
C ALA A 1003 7.66 -0.96 -18.07
N TRP A 1004 7.70 -0.31 -19.25
CA TRP A 1004 7.59 1.15 -19.37
C TRP A 1004 6.24 1.69 -18.87
N PHE A 1005 5.16 0.92 -19.07
CA PHE A 1005 3.83 1.27 -18.59
C PHE A 1005 3.45 0.61 -17.24
N ARG A 1006 4.39 -0.06 -16.54
CA ARG A 1006 4.10 -0.82 -15.29
C ARG A 1006 3.45 0.01 -14.19
N GLU A 1007 3.89 1.26 -14.05
CA GLU A 1007 3.35 2.23 -13.09
C GLU A 1007 2.25 3.10 -13.70
N THR A 1008 2.15 3.10 -15.04
CA THR A 1008 1.10 3.81 -15.79
C THR A 1008 -0.19 3.00 -15.75
N GLN A 1009 -0.94 3.13 -14.66
CA GLN A 1009 -2.28 2.53 -14.56
C GLN A 1009 -3.18 2.96 -15.72
N LYS A 1010 -3.05 4.21 -16.20
CA LYS A 1010 -3.96 4.82 -17.17
C LYS A 1010 -3.34 5.87 -18.11
N LEU A 1011 -3.95 6.08 -19.28
CA LEU A 1011 -3.45 6.90 -20.40
C LEU A 1011 -4.54 7.15 -21.49
N HIS A 1012 -4.60 8.33 -22.11
CA HIS A 1012 -5.46 8.61 -23.29
C HIS A 1012 -4.97 7.90 -24.57
N GLN A 1013 -5.87 7.52 -25.50
CA GLN A 1013 -5.48 6.91 -26.78
C GLN A 1013 -4.58 7.81 -27.63
N ALA A 1014 -4.92 9.10 -27.81
CA ALA A 1014 -4.04 10.05 -28.51
C ALA A 1014 -2.65 10.22 -27.85
N THR A 1015 -2.55 10.08 -26.53
CA THR A 1015 -1.25 10.13 -25.82
C THR A 1015 -0.50 8.81 -25.93
N LEU A 1016 -1.21 7.67 -25.94
CA LEU A 1016 -0.65 6.35 -26.20
C LEU A 1016 -0.05 6.29 -27.60
N GLN A 1017 -0.80 6.67 -28.65
CA GLN A 1017 -0.29 6.75 -30.02
C GLN A 1017 0.98 7.61 -30.13
N LEU A 1018 1.02 8.76 -29.47
CA LEU A 1018 2.22 9.60 -29.44
C LEU A 1018 3.40 8.92 -28.71
N LYS A 1019 3.18 8.36 -27.50
CA LYS A 1019 4.22 7.65 -26.74
C LYS A 1019 4.76 6.43 -27.53
N LEU A 1020 3.89 5.64 -28.17
CA LEU A 1020 4.27 4.50 -29.01
C LEU A 1020 5.05 4.94 -30.26
N ALA A 1021 4.64 6.01 -30.95
CA ALA A 1021 5.38 6.56 -32.09
C ALA A 1021 6.79 7.04 -31.69
N THR A 1022 6.93 7.72 -30.55
CA THR A 1022 8.24 8.10 -29.99
C THR A 1022 9.08 6.87 -29.63
N MET A 1023 8.49 5.83 -29.05
CA MET A 1023 9.16 4.56 -28.71
C MET A 1023 9.61 3.80 -29.98
N GLN A 1024 8.79 3.75 -31.03
CA GLN A 1024 9.13 3.17 -32.33
C GLN A 1024 10.30 3.90 -32.98
N LEU A 1025 10.23 5.25 -33.04
CA LEU A 1025 11.31 6.08 -33.56
C LEU A 1025 12.62 5.85 -32.79
N ALA A 1026 12.57 5.87 -31.46
CA ALA A 1026 13.73 5.61 -30.60
C ALA A 1026 14.34 4.22 -30.84
N LYS A 1027 13.52 3.17 -30.88
CA LYS A 1027 13.98 1.79 -31.17
C LYS A 1027 14.61 1.68 -32.56
N ASN A 1028 14.06 2.36 -33.56
CA ASN A 1028 14.59 2.35 -34.92
C ASN A 1028 15.88 3.16 -35.08
N ILE A 1029 16.01 4.32 -34.42
CA ILE A 1029 17.26 5.08 -34.37
C ILE A 1029 18.39 4.23 -33.77
N CYS A 1030 18.14 3.55 -32.64
CA CYS A 1030 19.10 2.62 -32.04
C CYS A 1030 19.47 1.48 -33.00
N HIS A 1031 18.45 0.85 -33.60
CA HIS A 1031 18.65 -0.27 -34.51
C HIS A 1031 19.46 0.12 -35.75
N ASN A 1032 19.19 1.29 -36.32
CA ASN A 1032 19.89 1.81 -37.49
C ASN A 1032 21.38 2.04 -37.18
N ASN A 1033 21.69 2.69 -36.06
CA ASN A 1033 23.07 2.89 -35.63
C ASN A 1033 23.79 1.56 -35.35
N ALA A 1034 23.15 0.64 -34.63
CA ALA A 1034 23.67 -0.71 -34.38
C ALA A 1034 23.89 -1.52 -35.67
N LEU A 1035 23.09 -1.29 -36.72
CA LEU A 1035 23.24 -1.98 -38.00
C LEU A 1035 24.49 -1.49 -38.74
N TYR A 1036 24.64 -0.16 -38.89
CA TYR A 1036 25.73 0.46 -39.68
C TYR A 1036 27.07 0.64 -38.94
N TRP A 1037 27.08 0.72 -37.60
CA TRP A 1037 28.29 0.95 -36.80
C TRP A 1037 28.54 -0.21 -35.82
N PRO A 1038 29.32 -1.24 -36.18
CA PRO A 1038 29.40 -2.50 -35.42
C PRO A 1038 29.82 -2.36 -33.95
N THR A 1039 30.69 -1.39 -33.61
CA THR A 1039 31.11 -1.10 -32.23
C THR A 1039 29.95 -0.65 -31.34
N THR A 1040 28.93 0.02 -31.90
CA THR A 1040 27.76 0.46 -31.13
C THR A 1040 26.87 -0.68 -30.65
N ARG A 1041 27.06 -1.91 -31.17
CA ARG A 1041 26.36 -3.12 -30.70
C ARG A 1041 26.76 -3.54 -29.28
N GLN A 1042 27.87 -3.01 -28.76
CA GLN A 1042 28.37 -3.23 -27.39
C GLN A 1042 27.85 -2.18 -26.38
N VAL A 1043 27.19 -1.13 -26.87
CA VAL A 1043 26.69 0.02 -26.08
C VAL A 1043 25.24 -0.26 -25.66
N ALA A 1044 24.85 0.12 -24.43
CA ALA A 1044 23.49 -0.14 -23.96
C ALA A 1044 22.46 0.66 -24.77
N GLN A 1045 21.26 0.12 -24.99
CA GLN A 1045 20.31 0.75 -25.92
C GLN A 1045 19.90 2.18 -25.53
N ALA A 1046 19.82 2.50 -24.23
CA ALA A 1046 19.55 3.85 -23.76
C ALA A 1046 20.71 4.82 -24.04
N GLU A 1047 21.96 4.37 -23.88
CA GLU A 1047 23.16 5.13 -24.21
C GLU A 1047 23.28 5.36 -25.71
N LEU A 1048 23.00 4.33 -26.52
CA LEU A 1048 23.01 4.42 -27.97
C LEU A 1048 21.89 5.35 -28.48
N LEU A 1049 20.71 5.33 -27.86
CA LEU A 1049 19.65 6.29 -28.15
C LEU A 1049 20.13 7.71 -27.91
N ALA A 1050 20.60 8.00 -26.68
CA ALA A 1050 21.05 9.33 -26.29
C ALA A 1050 22.17 9.84 -27.21
N ARG A 1051 23.17 8.99 -27.52
CA ARG A 1051 24.26 9.30 -28.46
C ARG A 1051 23.79 9.53 -29.90
N ALA A 1052 22.68 8.93 -30.31
CA ALA A 1052 22.15 9.05 -31.68
C ALA A 1052 21.14 10.18 -31.85
N THR A 1053 20.40 10.56 -30.80
CA THR A 1053 19.43 11.68 -30.83
C THR A 1053 20.03 13.03 -30.45
N SER A 1054 21.29 13.07 -29.99
CA SER A 1054 21.98 14.30 -29.60
C SER A 1054 22.51 15.13 -30.79
N ALA A 1055 21.66 15.34 -31.80
CA ALA A 1055 21.81 16.37 -32.83
C ALA A 1055 20.71 17.41 -32.61
N ALA A 1056 20.88 18.65 -33.06
CA ALA A 1056 19.88 19.70 -32.87
C ALA A 1056 18.58 19.32 -33.60
N LEU A 1057 17.47 19.24 -32.87
CA LEU A 1057 16.14 18.93 -33.41
C LEU A 1057 15.43 20.14 -34.05
N TRP A 1058 16.07 21.31 -34.01
CA TRP A 1058 15.60 22.58 -34.54
C TRP A 1058 16.80 23.31 -35.12
N GLU A 1059 16.74 23.69 -36.39
CA GLU A 1059 17.69 24.65 -36.95
C GLU A 1059 17.44 26.03 -36.32
N PRO A 1060 18.48 26.88 -36.13
CA PRO A 1060 18.32 28.19 -35.47
C PRO A 1060 17.25 29.09 -36.12
N ARG A 1061 17.03 28.93 -37.44
CA ARG A 1061 15.98 29.63 -38.19
C ARG A 1061 14.57 29.17 -37.83
N GLU A 1062 14.36 27.87 -37.61
CA GLU A 1062 13.06 27.31 -37.21
C GLU A 1062 12.70 27.74 -35.79
N TRP A 1063 13.70 27.73 -34.90
CA TRP A 1063 13.55 28.26 -33.54
C TRP A 1063 13.22 29.76 -33.54
N GLN A 1064 13.92 30.56 -34.36
CA GLN A 1064 13.63 31.99 -34.51
C GLN A 1064 12.23 32.26 -35.08
N ALA A 1065 11.77 31.47 -36.06
CA ALA A 1065 10.42 31.58 -36.61
C ALA A 1065 9.35 31.32 -35.55
N TRP A 1066 9.49 30.25 -34.74
CA TRP A 1066 8.56 29.96 -33.66
C TRP A 1066 8.59 31.04 -32.55
N CYS A 1067 9.77 31.55 -32.20
CA CYS A 1067 9.88 32.67 -31.25
C CYS A 1067 9.21 33.96 -31.78
N ALA A 1068 9.21 34.19 -33.09
CA ALA A 1068 8.54 35.35 -33.70
C ALA A 1068 7.01 35.24 -33.63
N GLU A 1069 6.42 34.06 -33.91
CA GLU A 1069 4.97 33.83 -33.77
C GLU A 1069 4.46 34.09 -32.33
N LEU A 1070 5.31 33.92 -31.33
CA LEU A 1070 4.98 34.13 -29.91
C LEU A 1070 5.13 35.60 -29.46
N ALA A 1071 5.78 36.46 -30.24
CA ALA A 1071 6.06 37.84 -29.84
C ALA A 1071 4.87 38.80 -30.02
N ASP A 1072 4.00 38.56 -31.00
CA ASP A 1072 3.01 39.53 -31.48
C ASP A 1072 1.62 39.43 -30.78
N LEU A 1073 1.51 38.60 -29.75
CA LEU A 1073 0.25 38.31 -29.06
C LEU A 1073 0.18 38.95 -27.65
N LYS A 1074 -0.50 40.09 -27.54
CA LYS A 1074 -0.75 40.83 -26.27
C LYS A 1074 -1.44 40.04 -25.15
N LYS A 1075 -1.94 38.84 -25.44
CA LYS A 1075 -2.14 37.75 -24.47
C LYS A 1075 -1.64 36.47 -25.12
N PRO A 1076 -0.74 35.67 -24.50
CA PRO A 1076 -0.39 34.36 -25.04
C PRO A 1076 -1.65 33.50 -25.10
N SER A 1077 -2.08 33.14 -26.30
CA SER A 1077 -3.19 32.22 -26.49
C SER A 1077 -2.80 30.85 -25.93
N LYS A 1078 -3.76 30.13 -25.35
CA LYS A 1078 -3.51 28.78 -24.83
C LYS A 1078 -3.05 27.90 -26.00
N ALA A 1079 -1.79 27.50 -25.99
CA ALA A 1079 -1.11 26.90 -27.14
C ALA A 1079 -1.97 25.80 -27.78
N LYS A 1080 -2.15 25.84 -29.11
CA LYS A 1080 -3.02 24.91 -29.84
C LYS A 1080 -2.35 23.54 -29.97
N LEU A 1081 -2.33 22.80 -28.86
CA LEU A 1081 -1.80 21.44 -28.78
C LEU A 1081 -2.49 20.57 -29.83
N ARG A 1082 -1.71 19.95 -30.73
CA ARG A 1082 -2.23 19.13 -31.87
C ARG A 1082 -3.17 17.97 -31.46
N LEU A 1083 -3.22 17.63 -30.17
CA LEU A 1083 -4.10 16.60 -29.62
C LEU A 1083 -5.35 17.15 -28.90
N HIS A 1084 -5.50 18.46 -28.69
CA HIS A 1084 -6.61 19.03 -27.91
C HIS A 1084 -7.96 18.78 -28.59
N GLU A 1085 -8.07 19.10 -29.88
CA GLU A 1085 -9.30 18.91 -30.67
C GLU A 1085 -9.65 17.41 -30.80
N LYS A 1086 -8.64 16.54 -30.99
CA LYS A 1086 -8.83 15.07 -30.96
C LYS A 1086 -9.31 14.57 -29.60
N ARG A 1087 -8.71 15.00 -28.49
CA ARG A 1087 -9.14 14.61 -27.13
C ARG A 1087 -10.57 15.08 -26.80
N GLU A 1088 -10.99 16.22 -27.34
CA GLU A 1088 -12.39 16.68 -27.20
C GLU A 1088 -13.35 15.87 -28.08
N GLN A 1089 -12.96 15.54 -29.31
CA GLN A 1089 -13.72 14.62 -30.16
C GLN A 1089 -13.84 13.21 -29.54
N GLU A 1090 -12.74 12.66 -28.99
CA GLU A 1090 -12.74 11.42 -28.20
C GLU A 1090 -13.72 11.52 -27.02
N ARG A 1091 -13.67 12.59 -26.23
CA ARG A 1091 -14.58 12.84 -25.09
C ARG A 1091 -16.05 12.93 -25.52
N LEU A 1092 -16.34 13.50 -26.69
CA LEU A 1092 -17.68 13.55 -27.28
C LEU A 1092 -18.14 12.21 -27.83
N LEU A 1093 -17.24 11.40 -28.41
CA LEU A 1093 -17.53 10.04 -28.87
C LEU A 1093 -17.81 9.09 -27.70
N VAL A 1094 -17.04 9.18 -26.61
CA VAL A 1094 -17.29 8.44 -25.36
C VAL A 1094 -18.64 8.82 -24.74
N LYS A 1095 -19.04 10.10 -24.81
CA LYS A 1095 -20.39 10.55 -24.43
C LYS A 1095 -21.51 10.08 -25.36
N LYS A 1096 -21.24 9.85 -26.66
CA LYS A 1096 -22.23 9.41 -27.66
C LYS A 1096 -22.39 7.90 -27.75
N GLN A 1097 -21.45 7.10 -27.23
CA GLN A 1097 -21.64 5.65 -27.16
C GLN A 1097 -22.66 5.29 -26.09
N VAL A 1098 -23.87 4.94 -26.52
CA VAL A 1098 -24.79 4.12 -25.73
C VAL A 1098 -24.07 2.82 -25.41
N LYS A 1099 -23.63 2.66 -24.15
CA LYS A 1099 -22.94 1.45 -23.68
C LYS A 1099 -23.81 0.23 -24.01
N LYS A 1100 -23.30 -0.71 -24.79
CA LYS A 1100 -24.01 -1.97 -25.10
C LYS A 1100 -24.45 -2.62 -23.79
N LYS A 1101 -25.74 -2.97 -23.68
CA LYS A 1101 -26.23 -3.80 -22.57
C LYS A 1101 -25.33 -5.05 -22.45
N PRO A 1102 -24.88 -5.42 -21.24
CA PRO A 1102 -24.17 -6.69 -21.07
C PRO A 1102 -25.08 -7.83 -21.52
N SER A 1103 -24.51 -8.81 -22.24
CA SER A 1103 -25.26 -9.86 -22.95
C SER A 1103 -25.77 -10.95 -22.00
N CYS A 1104 -26.66 -10.58 -21.07
CA CYS A 1104 -27.32 -11.44 -20.09
C CYS A 1104 -28.82 -11.11 -19.91
N SER A 1105 -29.42 -10.31 -20.79
CA SER A 1105 -30.87 -10.09 -20.83
C SER A 1105 -31.52 -10.84 -22.00
N GLY A 1106 -32.22 -11.95 -21.70
CA GLY A 1106 -33.14 -12.60 -22.65
C GLY A 1106 -32.73 -13.97 -23.18
N THR A 1107 -32.79 -15.01 -22.35
CA THR A 1107 -33.59 -16.24 -22.59
C THR A 1107 -33.48 -17.19 -21.39
N GLU A 1108 -34.54 -17.94 -21.12
CA GLU A 1108 -34.63 -18.86 -19.97
C GLU A 1108 -34.21 -20.30 -20.33
N VAL A 1109 -34.33 -21.21 -19.36
CA VAL A 1109 -34.20 -22.67 -19.46
C VAL A 1109 -32.77 -23.23 -19.67
N GLY A 1110 -32.21 -23.78 -18.59
CA GLY A 1110 -31.51 -25.09 -18.69
C GLY A 1110 -29.98 -25.14 -18.87
N VAL A 1111 -29.21 -24.06 -18.68
CA VAL A 1111 -27.73 -24.12 -18.87
C VAL A 1111 -26.94 -24.26 -17.56
N LYS A 1112 -26.20 -25.37 -17.42
CA LYS A 1112 -25.30 -25.64 -16.28
C LYS A 1112 -24.12 -24.66 -16.28
N ARG A 1113 -23.95 -23.86 -15.21
CA ARG A 1113 -22.84 -22.89 -15.04
C ARG A 1113 -21.47 -23.58 -15.23
N ARG A 1114 -20.61 -23.00 -16.08
CA ARG A 1114 -19.22 -23.46 -16.25
C ARG A 1114 -18.41 -23.16 -14.97
N ARG A 1115 -17.82 -24.20 -14.37
CA ARG A 1115 -16.88 -24.06 -13.24
C ARG A 1115 -15.61 -23.33 -13.69
N THR A 1116 -15.20 -22.33 -12.92
CA THR A 1116 -13.93 -21.59 -13.08
C THR A 1116 -12.86 -22.15 -12.13
N PRO A 1117 -11.57 -21.80 -12.30
CA PRO A 1117 -10.49 -22.30 -11.42
C PRO A 1117 -10.67 -22.00 -9.92
N LEU A 1118 -11.54 -21.07 -9.56
CA LEU A 1118 -11.93 -20.71 -8.18
C LEU A 1118 -12.98 -21.67 -7.56
N THR A 1119 -13.44 -22.69 -8.32
CA THR A 1119 -14.50 -23.63 -7.92
C THR A 1119 -14.09 -25.11 -8.07
N LEU A 1120 -12.79 -25.37 -7.95
CA LEU A 1120 -12.21 -26.72 -7.90
C LEU A 1120 -11.26 -26.81 -6.71
N GLU A 1121 -11.66 -27.59 -5.71
CA GLU A 1121 -10.75 -28.07 -4.67
C GLU A 1121 -9.63 -28.90 -5.33
N ARG A 1122 -8.40 -28.76 -4.83
CA ARG A 1122 -7.21 -29.44 -5.36
C ARG A 1122 -6.50 -30.14 -4.20
N GLN A 1123 -6.50 -31.46 -4.23
CA GLN A 1123 -5.94 -32.28 -3.15
C GLN A 1123 -4.40 -32.26 -3.08
N ASP A 1124 -3.68 -31.77 -4.10
CA ASP A 1124 -2.22 -31.72 -4.05
C ASP A 1124 -1.58 -30.46 -4.63
N SER A 1125 -0.51 -30.02 -3.95
CA SER A 1125 0.18 -28.75 -4.18
C SER A 1125 1.57 -28.96 -4.79
N LEU A 1126 1.73 -28.54 -6.05
CA LEU A 1126 2.92 -28.73 -6.86
C LEU A 1126 4.16 -28.02 -6.27
N ARG A 1127 5.23 -28.79 -6.02
CA ARG A 1127 6.61 -28.26 -5.87
C ARG A 1127 7.00 -27.49 -7.14
N ARG A 1128 7.81 -26.42 -7.02
CA ARG A 1128 8.27 -25.62 -8.17
C ARG A 1128 9.75 -25.23 -8.01
N ALA A 1129 10.61 -25.76 -8.89
CA ALA A 1129 12.08 -25.67 -8.79
C ALA A 1129 12.65 -24.24 -8.83
N GLY A 1130 13.87 -24.06 -8.29
CA GLY A 1130 14.60 -22.78 -8.34
C GLY A 1130 16.05 -22.81 -7.82
N VAL A 1131 16.34 -23.50 -6.70
CA VAL A 1131 17.67 -23.54 -6.07
C VAL A 1131 18.46 -24.79 -6.50
N ARG A 1132 19.76 -24.63 -6.80
CA ARG A 1132 20.70 -25.76 -6.98
C ARG A 1132 21.43 -26.07 -5.64
N PRO A 1133 21.84 -27.31 -5.38
CA PRO A 1133 22.47 -27.65 -4.10
C PRO A 1133 23.92 -27.17 -4.05
N ILE A 1134 24.33 -26.61 -2.91
CA ILE A 1134 25.73 -26.68 -2.47
C ILE A 1134 25.96 -28.13 -2.00
N ARG A 1135 26.99 -28.80 -2.52
CA ARG A 1135 27.39 -30.13 -2.03
C ARG A 1135 28.17 -29.98 -0.73
N PRO A 1136 27.92 -30.80 0.30
CA PRO A 1136 28.87 -30.98 1.39
C PRO A 1136 30.20 -31.51 0.85
N LYS A 1137 31.33 -31.07 1.41
CA LYS A 1137 32.56 -31.87 1.39
C LYS A 1137 32.40 -32.97 2.43
N THR A 1138 32.78 -34.19 2.07
CA THR A 1138 32.81 -35.34 2.97
C THR A 1138 33.95 -35.23 3.98
N MET A 1139 33.65 -35.38 5.28
CA MET A 1139 34.56 -36.03 6.22
C MET A 1139 33.75 -36.83 7.25
N LYS A 1140 33.92 -38.15 7.19
CA LYS A 1140 33.43 -39.19 8.10
C LYS A 1140 31.93 -39.10 8.44
#